data_AF-A0A7X7YAS5-F1
#
_entry.id   AF-A0A7X7YAS5-F1
#
_cell.length_a   1.000
_cell.length_b   1.000
_cell.length_c   1.000
_cell.angle_alpha   90.00
_cell.angle_beta   90.00
_cell.angle_gamma   90.00
#
_symmetry.space_group_name_H-M   'P 1'
#
loop_
_entity.id
_entity.type
_entity.pdbx_description
1 polymer ?
#
loop_
_entity_poly.entity_id
_entity_poly.type
_entity_poly.pdbx_seq_one_letter_code
_entity_poly.pdbx_strand_id
1 'polypeptide(L)'
;MHLNSALARKSESLFVAGNTCPSLLKCLSILFFLLWEALFPHPASPDVANPRIFVLNSYHYGMPFSDDEVRGLISVLPSQCQFFVEYMDCKRMYGNAAYLQLLLEQYRLKYAGERFDAVVSLDDDAFQFLLRHRDKLFPGTPVVFCGVNHLEKEMLQEQEGFTGVVETTDIADSIEIGLHLHGEIENVFVITDNTTSGRVNRAVIEEIDHSRRFPARFLFLDPGTGLTMEELLERLKDVPRRSIVYHSDFFQDRDGQTLDPENVMAAVSQASPAPVYVHGGMYVGHGAVGGKVNSGLYQGEAAGRLLNRILKGEPVEQIPVQWSGITRYTFDWEQLERWDVLESALPQGSVVINRKVSFHERHRTMILGAAAVFVLQSFLILYLVWNISHRRTVQKALQESERRLRAVFQAAINVAFIITDARDPEPLVLEFSPGAERLFGYSRNEMVGHPVSVLHLEEDIRRFPEIHRMMREGGEGFSGETTLVRKSGERFPALFTTYPLTDHQKNMVAALGVSIDISALRHAQAALKESEEKYRTVVHNALDAIFIAQDGVIKFPNPVTLQMLCYTEEELARIPFLEHVHPEDRQMVADRHQRRLKGEQVPATYTFRGMNKEGQIKWLMTNLTRIDWEGKPAVLCFMRDITSQRFLEAQLLQAQKLDAVGTLAGGIAHDFNNLLQAVQGYAEVLLMDVPDGKPGHNELMQIRRAATRGSELTRQLLTFSRKVAPSLKPVDVNRIVVNLREILDRTIPKMIHIKLQLVGNLWRIHADASQMEQVLMNLALNARDAMPEGGELIVETGNVSLDEAYHAVHPEITPGDYVRLSISDTGHGMDKDVMQRIFDPFFTTKAAGKGSGLGLAMAYGIVKNHHGHIICQSRPGEGTRFEILFPAIQETEEHEEETANEQLRGGTETILLVDDEEWIRDSTSKLLRAYGYHVLTAPDGESALERFAAEKEIHLVLLDLMMPGMGGRECLVRLLESDPQTRVIVASGFTTHDSSQDILTLGARASVPKPFQLRQLLQVVREVLDADG
;
A
#
# COMPACT_ATOMS: atom_id res chain seq x y z
N MET A 1 66.45 -10.87 -17.82
CA MET A 1 65.95 -11.59 -19.02
C MET A 1 64.62 -10.93 -19.38
N HIS A 2 64.63 -9.94 -20.28
CA HIS A 2 64.14 -10.05 -21.67
C HIS A 2 62.71 -10.64 -21.69
N LEU A 3 61.61 -9.92 -21.93
CA LEU A 3 61.34 -8.75 -22.77
C LEU A 3 60.12 -8.03 -22.14
N ASN A 4 60.26 -6.75 -21.77
CA ASN A 4 59.17 -5.95 -21.21
C ASN A 4 59.05 -4.59 -21.95
N SER A 5 59.12 -4.62 -23.29
CA SER A 5 59.19 -3.40 -24.09
C SER A 5 58.63 -3.56 -25.51
N ALA A 6 57.35 -3.88 -25.67
CA ALA A 6 56.75 -3.92 -27.02
C ALA A 6 55.25 -3.59 -27.16
N LEU A 7 54.49 -3.22 -26.12
CA LEU A 7 53.04 -2.94 -26.30
C LEU A 7 52.53 -1.62 -25.70
N ALA A 8 53.44 -0.68 -25.42
CA ALA A 8 53.09 0.68 -24.96
C ALA A 8 53.04 1.75 -26.09
N ARG A 9 52.93 1.36 -27.37
CA ARG A 9 52.77 2.32 -28.48
C ARG A 9 51.85 1.77 -29.58
N LYS A 10 50.54 1.96 -29.40
CA LYS A 10 49.53 2.20 -30.46
C LYS A 10 48.13 2.29 -29.83
N SER A 11 47.87 3.37 -29.10
CA SER A 11 46.53 3.75 -28.63
C SER A 11 46.11 5.13 -29.16
N GLU A 12 46.64 5.53 -30.31
CA GLU A 12 46.20 6.72 -31.06
C GLU A 12 46.16 6.38 -32.54
N SER A 13 45.01 5.87 -33.01
CA SER A 13 44.45 6.12 -34.34
C SER A 13 43.22 5.23 -34.54
N LEU A 14 42.15 5.83 -35.06
CA LEU A 14 40.87 5.23 -35.49
C LEU A 14 39.73 5.18 -34.46
N PHE A 15 39.33 6.38 -34.04
CA PHE A 15 37.93 6.77 -34.20
C PHE A 15 37.62 6.80 -35.72
N VAL A 16 36.64 6.03 -36.18
CA VAL A 16 35.58 6.42 -37.14
C VAL A 16 34.69 5.20 -37.45
N ALA A 17 33.39 5.40 -37.19
CA ALA A 17 32.22 4.73 -37.75
C ALA A 17 31.89 3.27 -37.34
N GLY A 18 30.76 3.11 -36.64
CA GLY A 18 30.05 1.84 -36.55
C GLY A 18 29.08 1.76 -35.37
N ASN A 19 27.93 2.42 -35.48
CA ASN A 19 26.81 2.27 -34.54
C ASN A 19 26.33 0.81 -34.47
N THR A 20 26.66 0.09 -33.40
CA THR A 20 25.96 -1.12 -32.99
C THR A 20 25.69 -1.12 -31.48
N CYS A 21 24.43 -0.84 -31.15
CA CYS A 21 23.66 -1.25 -29.97
C CYS A 21 24.44 -1.77 -28.73
N PRO A 22 24.61 -0.97 -27.65
CA PRO A 22 25.26 -1.41 -26.42
C PRO A 22 24.37 -2.27 -25.49
N SER A 23 23.11 -2.54 -25.85
CA SER A 23 22.19 -3.29 -24.98
C SER A 23 22.33 -4.81 -25.13
N LEU A 24 22.59 -5.33 -26.33
CA LEU A 24 22.66 -6.77 -26.58
C LEU A 24 23.95 -7.40 -26.03
N LEU A 25 25.08 -6.69 -26.14
CA LEU A 25 26.35 -7.16 -25.56
C LEU A 25 26.31 -7.15 -24.03
N LYS A 26 25.61 -6.18 -23.42
CA LYS A 26 25.40 -6.13 -21.97
C LYS A 26 24.48 -7.25 -21.47
N CYS A 27 23.40 -7.53 -22.19
CA CYS A 27 22.53 -8.67 -21.85
C CYS A 27 23.24 -10.01 -22.02
N LEU A 28 24.05 -10.18 -23.08
CA LEU A 28 24.87 -11.39 -23.27
C LEU A 28 25.98 -11.51 -22.23
N SER A 29 26.63 -10.42 -21.83
CA SER A 29 27.65 -10.46 -20.76
C SER A 29 27.03 -10.76 -19.40
N ILE A 30 25.81 -10.29 -19.11
CA ILE A 30 25.10 -10.60 -17.86
C ILE A 30 24.63 -12.06 -17.86
N LEU A 31 24.13 -12.57 -19.00
CA LEU A 31 23.76 -13.98 -19.13
C LEU A 31 24.98 -14.90 -18.99
N PHE A 32 26.12 -14.48 -19.55
CA PHE A 32 27.39 -15.21 -19.43
C PHE A 32 27.94 -15.15 -18.00
N PHE A 33 27.78 -14.04 -17.28
CA PHE A 33 28.16 -13.91 -15.87
C PHE A 33 27.29 -14.78 -14.94
N LEU A 34 25.97 -14.81 -15.19
CA LEU A 34 25.03 -15.64 -14.44
C LEU A 34 25.24 -17.14 -14.72
N LEU A 35 25.60 -17.51 -15.94
CA LEU A 35 26.01 -18.89 -16.29
C LEU A 35 27.38 -19.26 -15.72
N TRP A 36 28.29 -18.29 -15.55
CA TRP A 36 29.61 -18.50 -14.97
C TRP A 36 29.55 -18.74 -13.45
N GLU A 37 28.68 -18.04 -12.71
CA GLU A 37 28.47 -18.31 -11.27
C GLU A 37 27.78 -19.65 -11.00
N ALA A 38 26.94 -20.13 -11.92
CA ALA A 38 26.27 -21.43 -11.77
C ALA A 38 27.19 -22.65 -12.03
N LEU A 39 28.37 -22.45 -12.63
CA LEU A 39 29.25 -23.53 -13.09
C LEU A 39 30.58 -23.65 -12.30
N PHE A 40 30.87 -22.73 -11.38
CA PHE A 40 32.05 -22.79 -10.53
C PHE A 40 31.67 -22.53 -9.07
N PRO A 41 31.61 -23.56 -8.19
CA PRO A 41 31.55 -23.31 -6.75
C PRO A 41 32.82 -22.56 -6.34
N HIS A 42 32.64 -21.38 -5.75
CA HIS A 42 33.74 -20.63 -5.15
C HIS A 42 34.46 -21.52 -4.13
N PRO A 43 35.81 -21.55 -4.10
CA PRO A 43 36.51 -22.15 -2.98
C PRO A 43 36.06 -21.43 -1.72
N ALA A 44 35.64 -22.20 -0.71
CA ALA A 44 35.35 -21.68 0.62
C ALA A 44 36.48 -20.75 1.04
N SER A 45 36.14 -19.47 1.23
CA SER A 45 37.04 -18.53 1.89
C SER A 45 37.40 -19.13 3.26
N PRO A 46 38.68 -19.10 3.65
CA PRO A 46 39.10 -19.66 4.94
C PRO A 46 38.30 -18.98 6.07
N ASP A 47 38.00 -19.72 7.13
CA ASP A 47 37.43 -19.22 8.39
C ASP A 47 38.21 -18.00 8.88
N VAL A 48 37.76 -16.81 8.49
CA VAL A 48 38.22 -15.55 9.11
C VAL A 48 37.29 -15.37 10.30
N ALA A 49 37.85 -15.49 11.50
CA ALA A 49 37.13 -15.20 12.73
C ALA A 49 36.42 -13.84 12.62
N ASN A 50 35.12 -13.82 12.91
CA ASN A 50 34.31 -12.63 12.85
C ASN A 50 34.82 -11.58 13.87
N PRO A 51 35.27 -10.39 13.44
CA PRO A 51 35.81 -9.40 14.36
C PRO A 51 34.77 -8.96 15.38
N ARG A 52 35.16 -8.93 16.66
CA ARG A 52 34.30 -8.57 17.80
C ARG A 52 34.57 -7.14 18.23
N ILE A 53 33.54 -6.31 18.15
CA ILE A 53 33.62 -4.87 18.40
C ILE A 53 32.77 -4.54 19.63
N PHE A 54 33.39 -3.95 20.65
CA PHE A 54 32.68 -3.43 21.81
C PHE A 54 32.33 -1.96 21.58
N VAL A 55 31.08 -1.57 21.79
CA VAL A 55 30.61 -0.18 21.65
C VAL A 55 30.07 0.27 22.99
N LEU A 56 30.72 1.28 23.57
CA LEU A 56 30.31 1.89 24.83
C LEU A 56 29.65 3.24 24.53
N ASN A 57 28.38 3.33 24.87
CA ASN A 57 27.55 4.50 24.63
C ASN A 57 27.24 5.24 25.93
N SER A 58 27.51 6.55 25.98
CA SER A 58 27.23 7.39 27.15
C SER A 58 25.74 7.52 27.50
N TYR A 59 24.86 7.38 26.52
CA TYR A 59 23.41 7.61 26.65
C TYR A 59 22.65 6.34 27.06
N HIS A 60 21.33 6.48 27.21
CA HIS A 60 20.41 5.35 27.24
C HIS A 60 19.95 5.01 25.82
N TYR A 61 19.51 3.77 25.62
CA TYR A 61 18.88 3.34 24.37
C TYR A 61 17.63 4.16 24.06
N GLY A 62 17.44 4.54 22.80
CA GLY A 62 16.30 5.33 22.34
C GLY A 62 16.58 6.82 22.20
N MET A 63 17.84 7.25 22.31
CA MET A 63 18.24 8.64 22.07
C MET A 63 18.64 8.79 20.59
N PRO A 64 17.85 9.49 19.74
CA PRO A 64 17.99 9.41 18.29
C PRO A 64 19.39 9.74 17.76
N PHE A 65 20.03 10.79 18.31
CA PHE A 65 21.37 11.20 17.91
C PHE A 65 22.41 10.11 18.16
N SER A 66 22.41 9.49 19.35
CA SER A 66 23.40 8.46 19.67
C SER A 66 23.09 7.12 19.01
N ASP A 67 21.82 6.78 18.84
CA ASP A 67 21.41 5.58 18.09
C ASP A 67 21.77 5.72 16.60
N ASP A 68 21.74 6.94 16.05
CA ASP A 68 22.26 7.25 14.71
C ASP A 68 23.78 7.02 14.62
N GLU A 69 24.56 7.33 15.67
CA GLU A 69 26.01 7.03 15.70
C GLU A 69 26.28 5.53 15.60
N VAL A 70 25.54 4.73 16.37
CA VAL A 70 25.63 3.26 16.30
C VAL A 70 25.25 2.76 14.90
N ARG A 71 24.16 3.27 14.32
CA ARG A 71 23.72 2.89 12.97
C ARG A 71 24.75 3.29 11.91
N GLY A 72 25.30 4.50 12.00
CA GLY A 72 26.33 5.01 11.11
C GLY A 72 27.59 4.15 11.16
N LEU A 73 28.03 3.79 12.37
CA LEU A 73 29.16 2.89 12.61
C LEU A 73 28.97 1.55 11.90
N ILE A 74 27.81 0.90 12.11
CA ILE A 74 27.51 -0.42 11.54
C ILE A 74 27.40 -0.35 10.01
N SER A 75 26.87 0.74 9.46
CA SER A 75 26.57 0.86 8.01
C SER A 75 27.80 0.77 7.09
N VAL A 76 28.99 1.09 7.58
CA VAL A 76 30.25 1.10 6.80
C VAL A 76 31.16 -0.08 7.09
N LEU A 77 30.76 -0.94 8.03
CA LEU A 77 31.52 -2.11 8.46
C LEU A 77 31.03 -3.38 7.77
N PRO A 78 31.89 -4.40 7.58
CA PRO A 78 31.48 -5.68 7.02
C PRO A 78 30.37 -6.35 7.85
N SER A 79 29.41 -7.00 7.18
CA SER A 79 28.27 -7.67 7.83
C SER A 79 28.65 -8.82 8.77
N GLN A 80 29.89 -9.29 8.70
CA GLN A 80 30.44 -10.37 9.52
C GLN A 80 30.97 -9.89 10.88
N CYS A 81 31.03 -8.59 11.15
CA CYS A 81 31.43 -8.05 12.45
C CYS A 81 30.35 -8.32 13.52
N GLN A 82 30.77 -8.71 14.73
CA GLN A 82 29.89 -8.86 15.89
C GLN A 82 29.98 -7.62 16.77
N PHE A 83 28.83 -7.00 17.08
CA PHE A 83 28.76 -5.79 17.89
C PHE A 83 28.20 -6.08 19.28
N PHE A 84 28.85 -5.53 20.30
CA PHE A 84 28.43 -5.59 21.69
C PHE A 84 28.20 -4.16 22.18
N VAL A 85 26.95 -3.70 22.16
CA VAL A 85 26.60 -2.31 22.47
C VAL A 85 26.11 -2.21 23.91
N GLU A 86 26.78 -1.41 24.73
CA GLU A 86 26.40 -1.13 26.11
C GLU A 86 26.05 0.35 26.27
N TYR A 87 24.94 0.62 26.96
CA TYR A 87 24.46 1.96 27.27
C TYR A 87 24.73 2.26 28.73
N MET A 88 25.49 3.32 28.99
CA MET A 88 25.93 3.72 30.33
C MET A 88 24.92 4.59 31.07
N ASP A 89 23.88 5.10 30.39
CA ASP A 89 22.84 5.97 30.96
C ASP A 89 23.40 7.15 31.80
N CYS A 90 24.58 7.67 31.43
CA CYS A 90 25.29 8.70 32.20
C CYS A 90 24.51 10.02 32.26
N LYS A 91 23.66 10.30 31.26
CA LYS A 91 22.88 11.54 31.23
C LYS A 91 21.73 11.57 32.23
N ARG A 92 21.16 10.42 32.60
CA ARG A 92 20.17 10.34 33.69
C ARG A 92 20.85 10.29 35.06
N MET A 93 22.06 9.76 35.14
CA MET A 93 22.83 9.57 36.38
C MET A 93 23.99 10.57 36.53
N TYR A 94 23.81 11.79 36.00
CA TYR A 94 24.88 12.78 35.84
C TYR A 94 25.65 13.06 37.13
N GLY A 95 26.99 12.98 37.06
CA GLY A 95 27.89 13.30 38.18
C GLY A 95 27.97 12.25 39.30
N ASN A 96 27.33 11.08 39.16
CA ASN A 96 27.36 10.03 40.18
C ASN A 96 28.61 9.14 40.07
N ALA A 97 29.67 9.49 40.82
CA ALA A 97 30.92 8.72 40.81
C ALA A 97 30.77 7.27 41.31
N ALA A 98 29.86 7.02 42.25
CA ALA A 98 29.60 5.66 42.76
C ALA A 98 28.96 4.78 41.66
N TYR A 99 28.10 5.37 40.83
CA TYR A 99 27.49 4.68 39.69
C TYR A 99 28.53 4.24 38.65
N LEU A 100 29.45 5.13 38.26
CA LEU A 100 30.54 4.79 37.33
C LEU A 100 31.44 3.68 37.88
N GLN A 101 31.68 3.64 39.20
CA GLN A 101 32.47 2.58 39.81
C GLN A 101 31.74 1.23 39.82
N LEU A 102 30.41 1.23 39.96
CA LEU A 102 29.59 0.02 39.81
C LEU A 102 29.61 -0.48 38.36
N LEU A 103 29.49 0.41 37.37
CA LEU A 103 29.61 0.06 35.95
C LEU A 103 30.98 -0.57 35.64
N LEU A 104 32.06 -0.04 36.22
CA LEU A 104 33.40 -0.61 36.07
C LEU A 104 33.47 -2.06 36.58
N GLU A 105 32.98 -2.34 37.80
CA GLU A 105 32.97 -3.72 38.31
C GLU A 105 32.04 -4.62 37.50
N GLN A 106 30.89 -4.10 37.06
CA GLN A 106 29.96 -4.85 36.21
C GLN A 106 30.61 -5.23 34.88
N TYR A 107 31.22 -4.30 34.15
CA TYR A 107 31.89 -4.60 32.88
C TYR A 107 33.09 -5.53 33.07
N ARG A 108 33.84 -5.37 34.16
CA ARG A 108 34.96 -6.26 34.50
C ARG A 108 34.50 -7.70 34.72
N LEU A 109 33.35 -7.91 35.36
CA LEU A 109 32.78 -9.24 35.60
C LEU A 109 32.11 -9.79 34.33
N LYS A 110 31.29 -8.98 33.66
CA LYS A 110 30.50 -9.36 32.48
C LYS A 110 31.37 -9.77 31.30
N TYR A 111 32.49 -9.08 31.09
CA TYR A 111 33.42 -9.34 29.98
C TYR A 111 34.72 -10.00 30.46
N ALA A 112 34.71 -10.65 31.62
CA ALA A 112 35.85 -11.39 32.13
C ALA A 112 36.23 -12.53 31.17
N GLY A 113 37.38 -12.41 30.50
CA GLY A 113 37.89 -13.42 29.58
C GLY A 113 37.47 -13.23 28.12
N GLU A 114 36.65 -12.23 27.81
CA GLU A 114 36.33 -11.84 26.43
C GLU A 114 37.48 -11.03 25.83
N ARG A 115 37.69 -11.18 24.51
CA ARG A 115 38.64 -10.38 23.75
C ARG A 115 37.92 -9.67 22.61
N PHE A 116 38.13 -8.37 22.53
CA PHE A 116 37.60 -7.52 21.46
C PHE A 116 38.75 -7.06 20.57
N ASP A 117 38.49 -7.05 19.26
CA ASP A 117 39.43 -6.58 18.24
C ASP A 117 39.54 -5.05 18.25
N ALA A 118 38.48 -4.36 18.66
CA ALA A 118 38.45 -2.93 18.88
C ALA A 118 37.32 -2.52 19.84
N VAL A 119 37.49 -1.35 20.45
CA VAL A 119 36.46 -0.70 21.27
C VAL A 119 36.09 0.64 20.64
N VAL A 120 34.80 0.97 20.66
CA VAL A 120 34.27 2.26 20.22
C VAL A 120 33.65 2.97 21.41
N SER A 121 33.99 4.25 21.63
CA SER A 121 33.29 5.11 22.60
C SER A 121 32.45 6.16 21.88
N LEU A 122 31.20 6.30 22.31
CA LEU A 122 30.27 7.32 21.85
C LEU A 122 30.04 8.34 22.95
N ASP A 123 30.34 9.60 22.65
CA ASP A 123 30.20 10.76 23.55
C ASP A 123 31.22 10.83 24.73
N ASP A 124 31.27 11.98 25.39
CA ASP A 124 32.30 12.39 26.35
C ASP A 124 32.43 11.43 27.55
N ASP A 125 31.32 10.95 28.12
CA ASP A 125 31.36 10.13 29.34
C ASP A 125 31.97 8.75 29.08
N ALA A 126 31.59 8.10 27.97
CA ALA A 126 32.17 6.83 27.53
C ALA A 126 33.65 6.98 27.16
N PHE A 127 34.02 8.08 26.49
CA PHE A 127 35.41 8.38 26.19
C PHE A 127 36.25 8.55 27.46
N GLN A 128 35.80 9.37 28.41
CA GLN A 128 36.46 9.58 29.70
C GLN A 128 36.57 8.29 30.52
N PHE A 129 35.53 7.46 30.49
CA PHE A 129 35.50 6.19 31.17
C PHE A 129 36.56 5.23 30.60
N LEU A 130 36.64 5.10 29.27
CA LEU A 130 37.68 4.29 28.63
C LEU A 130 39.08 4.88 28.83
N LEU A 131 39.24 6.21 28.77
CA LEU A 131 40.53 6.87 29.03
C LEU A 131 41.11 6.48 30.39
N ARG A 132 40.26 6.27 31.40
CA ARG A 132 40.69 5.90 32.77
C ARG A 132 40.76 4.40 33.02
N HIS A 133 40.00 3.60 32.29
CA HIS A 133 39.74 2.20 32.65
C HIS A 133 39.93 1.18 31.53
N ARG A 134 40.25 1.61 30.29
CA ARG A 134 40.48 0.72 29.15
C ARG A 134 41.53 -0.33 29.44
N ASP A 135 42.67 0.02 30.02
CA ASP A 135 43.72 -0.97 30.32
C ASP A 135 43.33 -1.99 31.40
N LYS A 136 42.33 -1.68 32.21
CA LYS A 136 41.78 -2.62 33.21
C LYS A 136 40.71 -3.55 32.62
N LEU A 137 39.95 -3.06 31.64
CA LEU A 137 38.85 -3.78 31.01
C LEU A 137 39.28 -4.55 29.77
N PHE A 138 40.01 -3.89 28.86
CA PHE A 138 40.40 -4.37 27.54
C PHE A 138 41.88 -4.04 27.26
N PRO A 139 42.83 -4.74 27.90
CA PRO A 139 44.25 -4.43 27.80
C PRO A 139 44.76 -4.51 26.36
N GLY A 140 45.32 -3.41 25.84
CA GLY A 140 45.91 -3.37 24.50
C GLY A 140 44.91 -3.30 23.33
N THR A 141 43.59 -3.26 23.59
CA THR A 141 42.57 -3.17 22.53
C THR A 141 42.45 -1.73 22.00
N PRO A 142 42.57 -1.49 20.68
CA PRO A 142 42.51 -0.14 20.12
C PRO A 142 41.14 0.51 20.34
N VAL A 143 41.12 1.82 20.59
CA VAL A 143 39.90 2.60 20.83
C VAL A 143 39.66 3.58 19.68
N VAL A 144 38.43 3.57 19.15
CA VAL A 144 37.94 4.57 18.20
C VAL A 144 36.84 5.40 18.88
N PHE A 145 37.03 6.70 19.05
CA PHE A 145 35.99 7.56 19.63
C PHE A 145 35.22 8.37 18.57
N CYS A 146 33.96 8.67 18.84
CA CYS A 146 33.20 9.72 18.15
C CYS A 146 32.17 10.36 19.09
N GLY A 147 31.61 11.50 18.69
CA GLY A 147 30.70 12.28 19.53
C GLY A 147 31.37 13.00 20.71
N VAL A 148 32.71 13.05 20.72
CA VAL A 148 33.48 13.68 21.82
C VAL A 148 33.64 15.17 21.56
N ASN A 149 33.14 15.98 22.48
CA ASN A 149 33.15 17.43 22.42
C ASN A 149 34.40 18.00 23.11
N HIS A 150 34.92 19.13 22.61
CA HIS A 150 36.01 19.89 23.23
C HIS A 150 37.27 19.09 23.60
N LEU A 151 37.63 18.09 22.79
CA LEU A 151 38.85 17.31 23.01
C LEU A 151 40.10 18.20 22.89
N GLU A 152 40.88 18.30 23.96
CA GLU A 152 42.19 18.97 23.96
C GLU A 152 43.30 18.01 23.52
N LYS A 153 44.31 18.49 22.79
CA LYS A 153 45.41 17.63 22.29
C LYS A 153 46.19 16.97 23.43
N GLU A 154 46.29 17.68 24.55
CA GLU A 154 46.96 17.29 25.79
C GLU A 154 46.34 16.02 26.39
N MET A 155 45.03 15.80 26.20
CA MET A 155 44.31 14.63 26.74
C MET A 155 44.73 13.31 26.09
N LEU A 156 45.30 13.37 24.88
CA LEU A 156 45.78 12.21 24.13
C LEU A 156 47.30 12.07 24.13
N GLN A 157 48.06 13.06 24.62
CA GLN A 157 49.53 13.04 24.57
C GLN A 157 50.18 11.91 25.38
N GLU A 158 49.47 11.39 26.39
CA GLU A 158 49.95 10.33 27.28
C GLU A 158 49.25 8.97 27.07
N GLN A 159 48.41 8.83 26.03
CA GLN A 159 47.52 7.68 25.83
C GLN A 159 47.79 7.01 24.48
N GLU A 160 48.41 5.82 24.49
CA GLU A 160 48.62 5.01 23.30
C GLU A 160 47.36 4.19 22.95
N GLY A 161 47.11 3.97 21.66
CA GLY A 161 46.02 3.11 21.20
C GLY A 161 44.67 3.80 20.93
N PHE A 162 44.61 5.13 20.93
CA PHE A 162 43.39 5.91 20.68
C PHE A 162 43.44 6.61 19.31
N THR A 163 42.35 6.53 18.57
CA THR A 163 42.06 7.35 17.39
C THR A 163 40.58 7.70 17.39
N GLY A 164 40.12 8.58 16.51
CA GLY A 164 38.71 8.95 16.49
C GLY A 164 38.37 10.18 15.69
N VAL A 165 37.10 10.56 15.79
CA VAL A 165 36.51 11.73 15.14
C VAL A 165 36.07 12.69 16.24
N VAL A 166 36.58 13.93 16.20
CA VAL A 166 36.17 14.97 17.13
C VAL A 166 34.84 15.57 16.69
N GLU A 167 33.91 15.75 17.63
CA GLU A 167 32.67 16.45 17.38
C GLU A 167 32.92 17.95 17.27
N THR A 168 32.47 18.55 16.17
CA THR A 168 32.51 20.00 15.99
C THR A 168 31.17 20.50 15.48
N THR A 169 30.75 21.65 15.97
CA THR A 169 29.54 22.35 15.52
C THR A 169 29.93 23.57 14.69
N ASP A 170 29.37 23.70 13.48
CA ASP A 170 29.64 24.83 12.59
C ASP A 170 28.55 25.90 12.68
N ILE A 171 28.39 26.45 13.89
CA ILE A 171 27.36 27.46 14.22
C ILE A 171 27.45 28.68 13.29
N ALA A 172 28.67 29.20 13.07
CA ALA A 172 28.89 30.36 12.22
C ALA A 172 28.44 30.13 10.77
N ASP A 173 28.72 28.95 10.21
CA ASP A 173 28.36 28.62 8.83
C ASP A 173 26.86 28.42 8.66
N SER A 174 26.17 27.87 9.68
CA SER A 174 24.71 27.77 9.69
C SER A 174 24.02 29.13 9.74
N ILE A 175 24.57 30.09 10.50
CA ILE A 175 24.06 31.46 10.52
C ILE A 175 24.37 32.16 9.19
N GLU A 176 25.60 32.02 8.69
CA GLU A 176 26.06 32.64 7.44
C GLU A 176 25.19 32.22 6.25
N ILE A 177 24.88 30.94 6.12
CA ILE A 177 24.03 30.46 5.02
C ILE A 177 22.60 30.99 5.16
N GLY A 178 22.05 31.08 6.38
CA GLY A 178 20.73 31.66 6.60
C GLY A 178 20.65 33.15 6.24
N LEU A 179 21.70 33.90 6.53
CA LEU A 179 21.82 35.30 6.12
C LEU A 179 21.98 35.42 4.59
N HIS A 180 22.76 34.54 3.96
CA HIS A 180 23.00 34.56 2.53
C HIS A 180 21.75 34.24 1.70
N LEU A 181 20.96 33.25 2.12
CA LEU A 181 19.79 32.78 1.39
C LEU A 181 18.59 33.74 1.45
N HIS A 182 18.52 34.60 2.47
CA HIS A 182 17.35 35.46 2.72
C HIS A 182 17.59 36.97 2.53
N GLY A 183 18.65 37.38 1.82
CA GLY A 183 18.90 38.78 1.45
C GLY A 183 19.27 39.67 2.65
N GLU A 184 18.86 40.94 2.66
CA GLU A 184 19.19 41.89 3.74
C GLU A 184 18.42 41.61 5.04
N ILE A 185 18.92 40.66 5.81
CA ILE A 185 18.48 40.34 7.17
C ILE A 185 19.06 41.35 8.16
N GLU A 186 18.20 41.91 9.02
CA GLU A 186 18.59 42.91 10.02
C GLU A 186 18.87 42.28 11.39
N ASN A 187 18.18 41.19 11.73
CA ASN A 187 18.24 40.58 13.05
C ASN A 187 18.37 39.05 12.99
N VAL A 188 19.17 38.49 13.89
CA VAL A 188 19.28 37.05 14.17
C VAL A 188 18.72 36.80 15.56
N PHE A 189 17.57 36.13 15.66
CA PHE A 189 16.97 35.77 16.93
C PHE A 189 17.46 34.40 17.38
N VAL A 190 18.10 34.33 18.54
CA VAL A 190 18.76 33.11 19.02
C VAL A 190 17.91 32.44 20.08
N ILE A 191 17.65 31.14 19.87
CA ILE A 191 17.05 30.23 20.86
C ILE A 191 18.15 29.37 21.46
N THR A 192 18.23 29.36 22.79
CA THR A 192 19.16 28.56 23.58
C THR A 192 18.50 28.23 24.92
N ASP A 193 19.05 27.27 25.66
CA ASP A 193 18.62 26.89 26.99
C ASP A 193 19.76 26.95 28.02
N ASN A 194 19.47 26.51 29.24
CA ASN A 194 20.43 26.47 30.35
C ASN A 194 21.11 25.11 30.53
N THR A 195 21.09 24.25 29.51
CA THR A 195 21.91 23.02 29.54
C THR A 195 23.40 23.35 29.40
N THR A 196 24.27 22.39 29.65
CA THR A 196 25.72 22.57 29.45
C THR A 196 26.03 22.90 28.00
N SER A 197 25.45 22.15 27.05
CA SER A 197 25.59 22.40 25.62
C SER A 197 25.02 23.76 25.22
N GLY A 198 23.82 24.12 25.72
CA GLY A 198 23.21 25.42 25.48
C GLY A 198 24.08 26.60 25.93
N ARG A 199 24.67 26.53 27.14
CA ARG A 199 25.60 27.57 27.63
C ARG A 199 26.86 27.70 26.79
N VAL A 200 27.44 26.57 26.37
CA VAL A 200 28.65 26.56 25.54
C VAL A 200 28.33 27.16 24.17
N ASN A 201 27.27 26.71 23.52
CA ASN A 201 26.86 27.22 22.22
C ASN A 201 26.46 28.70 22.29
N ARG A 202 25.83 29.14 23.40
CA ARG A 202 25.58 30.56 23.67
C ARG A 202 26.87 31.38 23.69
N ALA A 203 27.90 30.93 24.40
CA ALA A 203 29.19 31.63 24.45
C ALA A 203 29.84 31.74 23.05
N VAL A 204 29.76 30.69 22.24
CA VAL A 204 30.22 30.70 20.85
C VAL A 204 29.46 31.72 20.00
N ILE A 205 28.13 31.80 20.15
CA ILE A 205 27.29 32.77 19.42
C ILE A 205 27.57 34.21 19.88
N GLU A 206 27.76 34.43 21.18
CA GLU A 206 28.15 35.73 21.74
C GLU A 206 29.53 36.17 21.22
N GLU A 207 30.49 35.26 21.09
CA GLU A 207 31.79 35.54 20.46
C GLU A 207 31.65 35.91 18.98
N ILE A 208 30.80 35.20 18.24
CA ILE A 208 30.49 35.52 16.83
C ILE A 208 29.89 36.94 16.71
N ASP A 209 28.94 37.31 17.57
CA ASP A 209 28.35 38.65 17.62
C ASP A 209 29.41 39.72 17.97
N HIS A 210 30.23 39.48 19.00
CA HIS A 210 31.29 40.39 19.44
C HIS A 210 32.36 40.61 18.38
N SER A 211 32.70 39.59 17.59
CA SER A 211 33.64 39.69 16.48
C SER A 211 33.13 40.57 15.33
N ARG A 212 31.83 40.94 15.34
CA ARG A 212 31.13 41.63 14.24
C ARG A 212 31.33 40.95 12.88
N ARG A 213 31.39 39.61 12.89
CA ARG A 213 31.55 38.80 11.66
C ARG A 213 30.39 39.04 10.68
N PHE A 214 29.20 39.32 11.19
CA PHE A 214 27.99 39.55 10.39
C PHE A 214 27.38 40.94 10.65
N PRO A 215 26.74 41.57 9.65
CA PRO A 215 26.13 42.89 9.79
C PRO A 215 24.78 42.89 10.54
N ALA A 216 24.17 41.71 10.73
CA ALA A 216 22.90 41.55 11.43
C ALA A 216 23.07 41.63 12.95
N ARG A 217 22.05 42.13 13.65
CA ARG A 217 22.02 42.24 15.11
C ARG A 217 21.58 40.92 15.76
N PHE A 218 22.34 40.41 16.71
CA PHE A 218 21.97 39.22 17.48
C PHE A 218 21.06 39.59 18.66
N LEU A 219 19.95 38.85 18.80
CA LEU A 219 18.95 39.04 19.84
C LEU A 219 18.62 37.68 20.47
N PHE A 220 19.08 37.45 21.70
CA PHE A 220 18.73 36.24 22.45
C PHE A 220 17.30 36.37 22.98
N LEU A 221 16.46 35.36 22.68
CA LEU A 221 15.06 35.36 23.13
C LEU A 221 14.94 35.12 24.64
N ASP A 222 15.88 34.37 25.22
CA ASP A 222 16.02 34.17 26.66
C ASP A 222 16.86 35.30 27.30
N PRO A 223 16.35 35.99 28.33
CA PRO A 223 17.10 36.98 29.12
C PRO A 223 18.25 36.40 29.97
N GLY A 224 18.57 35.11 29.86
CA GLY A 224 19.66 34.42 30.57
C GLY A 224 19.20 33.67 31.82
N THR A 225 17.89 33.58 32.05
CA THR A 225 17.28 32.81 33.16
C THR A 225 16.56 31.56 32.68
N GLY A 226 16.57 31.28 31.38
CA GLY A 226 15.73 30.27 30.74
C GLY A 226 14.32 30.80 30.46
N LEU A 227 13.65 30.16 29.49
CA LEU A 227 12.24 30.36 29.18
C LEU A 227 11.47 29.05 29.39
N THR A 228 10.17 29.14 29.65
CA THR A 228 9.27 28.00 29.46
C THR A 228 8.94 27.84 27.97
N MET A 229 8.47 26.66 27.55
CA MET A 229 8.07 26.43 26.15
C MET A 229 6.97 27.40 25.70
N GLU A 230 5.97 27.68 26.56
CA GLU A 230 4.91 28.65 26.26
C GLU A 230 5.45 30.07 26.08
N GLU A 231 6.36 30.51 26.95
CA GLU A 231 7.01 31.83 26.86
C GLU A 231 7.84 31.97 25.58
N LEU A 232 8.57 30.91 25.20
CA LEU A 232 9.35 30.86 23.97
C LEU A 232 8.44 31.01 22.74
N LEU A 233 7.37 30.23 22.64
CA LEU A 233 6.44 30.28 21.51
C LEU A 233 5.72 31.62 21.41
N GLU A 234 5.38 32.24 22.55
CA GLU A 234 4.75 33.57 22.53
C GLU A 234 5.71 34.64 22.02
N ARG A 235 6.97 34.65 22.48
CA ARG A 235 7.98 35.60 22.00
C ARG A 235 8.33 35.41 20.53
N LEU A 236 8.26 34.18 20.02
CA LEU A 236 8.52 33.89 18.61
C LEU A 236 7.51 34.53 17.67
N LYS A 237 6.24 34.68 18.08
CA LYS A 237 5.19 35.33 17.27
C LYS A 237 5.52 36.78 16.93
N ASP A 238 6.26 37.45 17.82
CA ASP A 238 6.63 38.87 17.70
C ASP A 238 7.92 39.10 16.89
N VAL A 239 8.55 38.04 16.37
CA VAL A 239 9.77 38.17 15.55
C VAL A 239 9.47 38.91 14.24
N PRO A 240 10.22 39.97 13.88
CA PRO A 240 10.02 40.69 12.62
C PRO A 240 10.33 39.83 11.39
N ARG A 241 9.60 40.04 10.28
CA ARG A 241 9.79 39.29 9.02
C ARG A 241 11.18 39.44 8.37
N ARG A 242 11.93 40.51 8.64
CA ARG A 242 13.31 40.73 8.16
C ARG A 242 14.37 40.16 9.13
N SER A 243 14.09 38.95 9.62
CA SER A 243 14.94 38.27 10.60
C SER A 243 15.10 36.81 10.22
N ILE A 244 16.15 36.18 10.73
CA ILE A 244 16.21 34.71 10.81
C ILE A 244 16.15 34.31 12.29
N VAL A 245 15.63 33.11 12.55
CA VAL A 245 15.72 32.50 13.87
C VAL A 245 16.82 31.45 13.82
N TYR A 246 17.77 31.54 14.73
CA TYR A 246 18.79 30.53 14.92
C TYR A 246 18.45 29.70 16.14
N HIS A 247 18.08 28.44 15.93
CA HIS A 247 17.81 27.49 17.00
C HIS A 247 19.10 26.72 17.33
N SER A 248 19.66 27.00 18.51
CA SER A 248 20.83 26.28 19.02
C SER A 248 20.39 24.99 19.70
N ASP A 249 19.93 25.09 20.94
CA ASP A 249 19.55 23.96 21.79
C ASP A 249 18.39 24.39 22.69
N PHE A 250 17.39 23.54 22.84
CA PHE A 250 16.28 23.75 23.78
C PHE A 250 15.73 22.41 24.27
N PHE A 251 16.57 21.69 25.01
CA PHE A 251 16.29 20.38 25.59
C PHE A 251 15.60 20.47 26.94
N GLN A 252 15.87 21.55 27.69
CA GLN A 252 15.31 21.74 29.02
C GLN A 252 14.75 23.15 29.15
N ASP A 253 13.51 23.24 29.63
CA ASP A 253 12.91 24.53 29.93
C ASP A 253 13.34 25.06 31.31
N ARG A 254 12.90 26.29 31.64
CA ARG A 254 13.21 26.92 32.94
C ARG A 254 12.74 26.09 34.14
N ASP A 255 11.67 25.30 34.00
CA ASP A 255 11.10 24.51 35.09
C ASP A 255 11.80 23.14 35.24
N GLY A 256 12.79 22.87 34.40
CA GLY A 256 13.59 21.65 34.42
C GLY A 256 12.97 20.49 33.65
N GLN A 257 11.88 20.73 32.92
CA GLN A 257 11.22 19.73 32.10
C GLN A 257 12.08 19.40 30.88
N THR A 258 12.39 18.12 30.68
CA THR A 258 13.04 17.64 29.45
C THR A 258 12.02 17.61 28.33
N LEU A 259 12.36 18.26 27.21
CA LEU A 259 11.51 18.38 26.04
C LEU A 259 12.07 17.57 24.88
N ASP A 260 11.17 17.00 24.08
CA ASP A 260 11.54 16.27 22.89
C ASP A 260 12.00 17.24 21.77
N PRO A 261 13.22 17.10 21.24
CA PRO A 261 13.81 18.05 20.30
C PRO A 261 13.03 18.22 18.99
N GLU A 262 12.44 17.14 18.49
CA GLU A 262 11.69 17.13 17.23
C GLU A 262 10.37 17.89 17.40
N ASN A 263 9.65 17.63 18.49
CA ASN A 263 8.42 18.33 18.83
C ASN A 263 8.65 19.82 19.12
N VAL A 264 9.75 20.15 19.80
CA VAL A 264 10.15 21.55 20.04
C VAL A 264 10.40 22.26 18.70
N MET A 265 11.15 21.63 17.79
CA MET A 265 11.45 22.22 16.49
C MET A 265 10.18 22.45 15.65
N ALA A 266 9.26 21.48 15.64
CA ALA A 266 8.01 21.60 14.92
C ALA A 266 7.18 22.78 15.44
N ALA A 267 7.06 22.91 16.77
CA ALA A 267 6.35 24.01 17.41
C ALA A 267 7.02 25.38 17.16
N VAL A 268 8.35 25.46 17.24
CA VAL A 268 9.12 26.67 16.95
C VAL A 268 8.94 27.11 15.50
N SER A 269 9.02 26.19 14.53
CA SER A 269 8.83 26.49 13.10
C SER A 269 7.40 26.93 12.76
N GLN A 270 6.42 26.41 13.49
CA GLN A 270 5.02 26.80 13.33
C GLN A 270 4.74 28.18 13.91
N ALA A 271 5.31 28.50 15.08
CA ALA A 271 5.13 29.79 15.74
C ALA A 271 5.96 30.92 15.10
N SER A 272 7.13 30.59 14.54
CA SER A 272 8.04 31.57 13.95
C SER A 272 7.53 32.13 12.61
N PRO A 273 7.41 33.46 12.46
CA PRO A 273 7.14 34.13 11.19
C PRO A 273 8.41 34.31 10.33
N ALA A 274 9.56 33.82 10.78
CA ALA A 274 10.87 33.90 10.13
C ALA A 274 11.49 32.50 9.92
N PRO A 275 12.37 32.31 8.90
CA PRO A 275 13.01 31.02 8.64
C PRO A 275 13.93 30.62 9.80
N VAL A 276 13.88 29.34 10.16
CA VAL A 276 14.63 28.79 11.30
C VAL A 276 15.81 27.97 10.82
N TYR A 277 17.03 28.34 11.23
CA TYR A 277 18.28 27.67 10.90
C TYR A 277 18.88 27.00 12.14
N VAL A 278 19.61 25.90 11.91
CA VAL A 278 20.09 24.99 12.97
C VAL A 278 21.51 24.49 12.71
N HIS A 279 22.15 23.94 13.73
CA HIS A 279 23.42 23.20 13.61
C HIS A 279 23.29 21.72 14.00
N GLY A 280 22.20 21.32 14.66
CA GLY A 280 21.88 19.92 14.94
C GLY A 280 21.09 19.28 13.80
N GLY A 281 21.56 18.12 13.30
CA GLY A 281 20.92 17.40 12.20
C GLY A 281 19.54 16.84 12.55
N MET A 282 19.33 16.52 13.83
CA MET A 282 18.04 16.04 14.37
C MET A 282 16.86 16.99 14.14
N TYR A 283 17.13 18.28 13.95
CA TYR A 283 16.10 19.30 13.73
C TYR A 283 15.66 19.41 12.27
N VAL A 284 16.48 18.93 11.32
CA VAL A 284 16.17 19.01 9.88
C VAL A 284 15.17 17.91 9.53
N GLY A 285 14.05 18.28 8.92
CA GLY A 285 12.89 17.39 8.73
C GLY A 285 11.76 17.61 9.74
N HIS A 286 12.03 18.38 10.80
CA HIS A 286 11.07 18.73 11.85
C HIS A 286 10.76 20.24 11.88
N GLY A 287 10.88 20.91 10.73
CA GLY A 287 10.52 22.32 10.56
C GLY A 287 11.68 23.32 10.47
N ALA A 288 12.93 22.90 10.70
CA ALA A 288 14.09 23.72 10.39
C ALA A 288 14.34 23.80 8.86
N VAL A 289 14.74 24.98 8.37
CA VAL A 289 15.12 25.16 6.95
C VAL A 289 16.36 24.35 6.63
N GLY A 290 17.34 24.37 7.53
CA GLY A 290 18.58 23.62 7.42
C GLY A 290 19.75 24.37 8.05
N GLY A 291 20.96 23.98 7.64
CA GLY A 291 22.20 24.58 8.10
C GLY A 291 23.39 23.67 7.79
N LYS A 292 24.57 24.03 8.27
CA LYS A 292 25.74 23.15 8.27
C LYS A 292 25.68 22.29 9.53
N VAL A 293 24.99 21.16 9.41
CA VAL A 293 24.56 20.38 10.56
C VAL A 293 25.53 19.26 10.92
N ASN A 294 25.65 19.00 12.21
CA ASN A 294 26.25 17.79 12.74
C ASN A 294 25.19 16.66 12.82
N SER A 295 25.56 15.43 12.51
CA SER A 295 24.67 14.26 12.56
C SER A 295 25.41 13.07 13.16
N GLY A 296 24.78 12.40 14.11
CA GLY A 296 25.29 11.16 14.69
C GLY A 296 25.59 10.11 13.62
N LEU A 297 24.77 10.03 12.56
CA LEU A 297 25.01 9.10 11.46
C LEU A 297 26.35 9.35 10.76
N TYR A 298 26.69 10.61 10.49
CA TYR A 298 27.94 10.97 9.83
C TYR A 298 29.16 10.80 10.74
N GLN A 299 29.00 11.08 12.04
CA GLN A 299 29.99 10.78 13.08
C GLN A 299 30.29 9.27 13.10
N GLY A 300 29.24 8.45 13.20
CA GLY A 300 29.32 7.00 13.20
C GLY A 300 29.95 6.42 11.94
N GLU A 301 29.53 6.88 10.75
CA GLU A 301 30.12 6.44 9.47
C GLU A 301 31.63 6.70 9.41
N ALA A 302 32.09 7.81 9.96
CA ALA A 302 33.50 8.15 9.92
C ALA A 302 34.31 7.39 10.94
N ALA A 303 33.80 7.24 12.17
CA ALA A 303 34.36 6.33 13.16
C ALA A 303 34.47 4.91 12.59
N GLY A 304 33.43 4.44 11.91
CA GLY A 304 33.40 3.12 11.27
C GLY A 304 34.44 2.98 10.15
N ARG A 305 34.73 4.04 9.39
CA ARG A 305 35.83 4.03 8.40
C ARG A 305 37.20 3.93 9.06
N LEU A 306 37.43 4.63 10.18
CA LEU A 306 38.66 4.50 10.95
C LEU A 306 38.78 3.10 11.56
N LEU A 307 37.70 2.57 12.11
CA LEU A 307 37.63 1.21 12.64
C LEU A 307 37.90 0.16 11.56
N ASN A 308 37.33 0.30 10.36
CA ASN A 308 37.58 -0.62 9.25
C ASN A 308 39.07 -0.64 8.82
N ARG A 309 39.80 0.46 9.00
CA ARG A 309 41.26 0.48 8.77
C ARG A 309 42.01 -0.37 9.81
N ILE A 310 41.62 -0.26 11.08
CA ILE A 310 42.17 -1.08 12.17
C ILE A 310 41.88 -2.56 11.93
N LEU A 311 40.64 -2.91 11.56
CA LEU A 311 40.24 -4.29 11.27
C LEU A 311 40.97 -4.89 10.04
N LYS A 312 41.48 -4.04 9.13
CA LYS A 312 42.32 -4.46 8.00
C LYS A 312 43.81 -4.60 8.36
N GLY A 313 44.17 -4.41 9.63
CA GLY A 313 45.52 -4.58 10.15
C GLY A 313 46.39 -3.32 10.13
N GLU A 314 45.81 -2.13 9.92
CA GLU A 314 46.54 -0.87 10.06
C GLU A 314 46.72 -0.54 11.56
N PRO A 315 47.97 -0.33 12.05
CA PRO A 315 48.19 0.03 13.46
C PRO A 315 47.52 1.36 13.80
N VAL A 316 46.84 1.42 14.95
CA VAL A 316 46.08 2.60 15.38
C VAL A 316 46.96 3.84 15.53
N GLU A 317 48.24 3.67 15.84
CA GLU A 317 49.23 4.75 15.96
C GLU A 317 49.50 5.46 14.62
N GLN A 318 49.18 4.81 13.49
CA GLN A 318 49.30 5.37 12.14
C GLN A 318 48.01 6.05 11.65
N ILE A 319 46.92 5.94 12.42
CA ILE A 319 45.61 6.49 12.08
C ILE A 319 45.44 7.81 12.85
N PRO A 320 45.63 8.98 12.19
CA PRO A 320 45.53 10.26 12.89
C PRO A 320 44.09 10.54 13.33
N VAL A 321 43.94 11.15 14.51
CA VAL A 321 42.66 11.71 14.97
C VAL A 321 42.16 12.74 13.96
N GLN A 322 40.89 12.62 13.60
CA GLN A 322 40.22 13.55 12.70
C GLN A 322 39.69 14.76 13.48
N TRP A 323 40.41 15.87 13.40
CA TRP A 323 40.10 17.12 14.09
C TRP A 323 39.07 18.01 13.38
N SER A 324 38.91 17.83 12.06
CA SER A 324 37.88 18.52 11.29
C SER A 324 36.58 17.71 11.37
N GLY A 325 35.56 18.24 12.03
CA GLY A 325 34.29 17.53 12.17
C GLY A 325 33.55 17.38 10.83
N ILE A 326 32.53 16.52 10.88
CA ILE A 326 31.88 15.95 9.68
C ILE A 326 30.48 16.53 9.59
N THR A 327 30.44 17.84 9.55
CA THR A 327 29.22 18.56 9.29
C THR A 327 28.95 18.59 7.80
N ARG A 328 27.68 18.63 7.43
CA ARG A 328 27.25 18.79 6.05
C ARG A 328 26.17 19.84 5.97
N TYR A 329 26.15 20.58 4.87
CA TYR A 329 25.00 21.40 4.56
C TYR A 329 23.81 20.49 4.28
N THR A 330 22.81 20.51 5.17
CA THR A 330 21.60 19.70 5.05
C THR A 330 20.39 20.61 5.15
N PHE A 331 19.44 20.45 4.23
CA PHE A 331 18.24 21.27 4.12
C PHE A 331 16.99 20.42 3.91
N ASP A 332 15.85 20.93 4.37
CA ASP A 332 14.54 20.29 4.19
C ASP A 332 13.81 20.88 2.98
N TRP A 333 13.46 20.03 2.00
CA TRP A 333 12.76 20.44 0.78
C TRP A 333 11.49 21.23 1.07
N GLU A 334 10.67 20.81 2.03
CA GLU A 334 9.39 21.48 2.30
C GLU A 334 9.60 22.88 2.87
N GLN A 335 10.65 23.08 3.67
CA GLN A 335 10.99 24.40 4.18
C GLN A 335 11.66 25.28 3.12
N LEU A 336 12.48 24.71 2.23
CA LEU A 336 13.01 25.44 1.08
C LEU A 336 11.86 25.96 0.20
N GLU A 337 10.84 25.14 -0.08
CA GLU A 337 9.62 25.58 -0.79
C GLU A 337 8.86 26.66 0.00
N ARG A 338 8.66 26.47 1.31
CA ARG A 338 7.93 27.42 2.17
C ARG A 338 8.56 28.82 2.17
N TRP A 339 9.88 28.90 2.12
CA TRP A 339 10.64 30.16 2.20
C TRP A 339 11.18 30.65 0.85
N ASP A 340 10.70 30.08 -0.26
CA ASP A 340 11.05 30.46 -1.64
C ASP A 340 12.57 30.43 -1.91
N VAL A 341 13.28 29.44 -1.33
CA VAL A 341 14.71 29.25 -1.52
C VAL A 341 14.97 28.28 -2.66
N LEU A 342 15.64 28.74 -3.71
CA LEU A 342 16.03 27.91 -4.85
C LEU A 342 17.16 26.95 -4.47
N GLU A 343 17.03 25.67 -4.84
CA GLU A 343 18.08 24.65 -4.64
C GLU A 343 19.41 25.04 -5.29
N SER A 344 19.38 25.79 -6.40
CA SER A 344 20.60 26.28 -7.06
C SER A 344 21.36 27.35 -6.26
N ALA A 345 20.75 27.93 -5.22
CA ALA A 345 21.42 28.86 -4.31
C ALA A 345 22.14 28.14 -3.16
N LEU A 346 21.95 26.82 -3.01
CA LEU A 346 22.59 26.05 -1.95
C LEU A 346 24.07 25.75 -2.27
N PRO A 347 24.92 25.60 -1.24
CA PRO A 347 26.32 25.23 -1.43
C PRO A 347 26.49 23.90 -2.19
N GLN A 348 27.62 23.77 -2.90
CA GLN A 348 27.93 22.52 -3.59
C GLN A 348 28.11 21.36 -2.59
N GLY A 349 27.43 20.23 -2.83
CA GLY A 349 27.46 19.07 -1.94
C GLY A 349 26.42 19.10 -0.82
N SER A 350 25.50 20.07 -0.83
CA SER A 350 24.35 20.07 0.07
C SER A 350 23.46 18.85 -0.10
N VAL A 351 22.97 18.32 1.02
CA VAL A 351 22.01 17.23 1.09
C VAL A 351 20.63 17.83 1.29
N VAL A 352 19.70 17.54 0.37
CA VAL A 352 18.30 17.98 0.50
C VAL A 352 17.43 16.77 0.81
N ILE A 353 16.83 16.76 2.01
CA ILE A 353 15.94 15.69 2.47
C ILE A 353 14.49 16.00 2.10
N ASN A 354 13.60 15.00 2.16
CA ASN A 354 12.17 15.11 1.84
C ASN A 354 11.84 15.59 0.42
N ARG A 355 12.75 15.40 -0.54
CA ARG A 355 12.57 15.83 -1.94
C ARG A 355 11.39 15.12 -2.61
N LYS A 356 10.43 15.88 -3.13
CA LYS A 356 9.34 15.36 -3.98
C LYS A 356 9.88 14.97 -5.36
N VAL A 357 10.25 13.71 -5.54
CA VAL A 357 10.73 13.20 -6.84
C VAL A 357 9.58 13.19 -7.85
N SER A 358 9.71 13.95 -8.94
CA SER A 358 8.69 14.02 -9.98
C SER A 358 8.52 12.67 -10.70
N PHE A 359 7.30 12.36 -11.17
CA PHE A 359 7.02 11.15 -11.96
C PHE A 359 7.96 11.02 -13.18
N HIS A 360 8.30 12.17 -13.79
CA HIS A 360 9.24 12.23 -14.91
C HIS A 360 10.65 11.78 -14.53
N GLU A 361 11.18 12.25 -13.40
CA GLU A 361 12.52 11.84 -12.92
C GLU A 361 12.54 10.36 -12.53
N ARG A 362 11.50 9.87 -11.86
CA ARG A 362 11.39 8.46 -11.45
C ARG A 362 11.36 7.50 -12.64
N HIS A 363 10.74 7.90 -13.76
CA HIS A 363 10.52 7.03 -14.92
C HIS A 363 11.24 7.48 -16.20
N ARG A 364 12.24 8.37 -16.11
CA ARG A 364 12.94 8.97 -17.25
C ARG A 364 13.46 7.94 -18.26
N THR A 365 14.02 6.84 -17.77
CA THR A 365 14.56 5.75 -18.61
C THR A 365 13.47 5.01 -19.38
N MET A 366 12.31 4.77 -18.75
CA MET A 366 11.16 4.13 -19.39
C MET A 366 10.54 5.05 -20.46
N ILE A 367 10.43 6.35 -20.16
CA ILE A 367 9.91 7.35 -21.10
C ILE A 367 10.83 7.48 -22.33
N LEU A 368 12.15 7.58 -22.13
CA LEU A 368 13.13 7.61 -23.22
C LEU A 368 13.12 6.32 -24.04
N GLY A 369 12.96 5.16 -23.39
CA GLY A 369 12.81 3.87 -24.06
C GLY A 369 11.58 3.81 -24.96
N ALA A 370 10.42 4.23 -24.46
CA ALA A 370 9.18 4.27 -25.24
C ALA A 370 9.27 5.25 -26.42
N ALA A 371 9.88 6.42 -26.22
CA ALA A 371 10.10 7.40 -27.29
C ALA A 371 11.02 6.86 -28.40
N ALA A 372 12.10 6.15 -28.03
CA ALA A 372 13.02 5.54 -29.00
C ALA A 372 12.32 4.48 -29.86
N VAL A 373 11.46 3.64 -29.26
CA VAL A 373 10.67 2.64 -30.00
C VAL A 373 9.71 3.33 -30.98
N PHE A 374 9.02 4.39 -30.55
CA PHE A 374 8.12 5.15 -31.41
C PHE A 374 8.83 5.78 -32.62
N VAL A 375 10.00 6.37 -32.41
CA VAL A 375 10.81 6.96 -33.48
C VAL A 375 11.25 5.87 -34.47
N LEU A 376 11.71 4.72 -33.98
CA LEU A 376 12.19 3.63 -34.83
C LEU A 376 11.07 3.02 -35.67
N GLN A 377 9.87 2.85 -35.08
CA GLN A 377 8.68 2.42 -35.81
C GLN A 377 8.24 3.45 -36.86
N SER A 378 8.29 4.75 -36.53
CA SER A 378 7.93 5.82 -37.48
C SER A 378 8.85 5.83 -38.70
N PHE A 379 10.16 5.66 -38.49
CA PHE A 379 11.14 5.56 -39.59
C PHE A 379 10.88 4.35 -40.48
N LEU A 380 10.58 3.19 -39.89
CA LEU A 380 10.28 1.97 -40.64
C LEU A 380 9.03 2.14 -41.52
N ILE A 381 7.97 2.73 -40.98
CA ILE A 381 6.73 3.00 -41.72
C ILE A 381 6.99 3.97 -42.87
N LEU A 382 7.69 5.08 -42.62
CA LEU A 382 8.02 6.07 -43.65
C LEU A 382 8.87 5.46 -44.78
N TYR A 383 9.85 4.61 -44.43
CA TYR A 383 10.67 3.92 -45.42
C TYR A 383 9.84 2.96 -46.29
N LEU A 384 8.93 2.19 -45.68
CA LEU A 384 8.05 1.28 -46.43
C LEU A 384 7.11 2.04 -47.37
N VAL A 385 6.53 3.16 -46.92
CA VAL A 385 5.67 4.02 -47.74
C VAL A 385 6.46 4.62 -48.91
N TRP A 386 7.67 5.11 -48.66
CA TRP A 386 8.53 5.68 -49.70
C TRP A 386 8.92 4.64 -50.75
N ASN A 387 9.35 3.45 -50.33
CA ASN A 387 9.74 2.36 -51.23
C ASN A 387 8.56 1.91 -52.13
N ILE A 388 7.36 1.80 -51.55
CA ILE A 388 6.15 1.44 -52.30
C ILE A 388 5.76 2.54 -53.30
N SER A 389 5.90 3.81 -52.93
CA SER A 389 5.55 4.94 -53.80
C SER A 389 6.52 5.08 -54.98
N HIS A 390 7.84 5.01 -54.70
CA HIS A 390 8.88 5.17 -55.72
C HIS A 390 8.82 4.10 -56.81
N ARG A 391 8.52 2.84 -56.43
CA ARG A 391 8.39 1.73 -57.38
C ARG A 391 7.16 1.85 -58.29
N ARG A 392 6.10 2.54 -57.84
CA ARG A 392 4.85 2.72 -58.60
C ARG A 392 4.91 3.86 -59.62
N THR A 393 5.72 4.90 -59.37
CA THR A 393 5.75 6.09 -60.24
C THR A 393 6.55 5.86 -61.52
N VAL A 394 7.64 5.10 -61.44
CA VAL A 394 8.53 4.83 -62.60
C VAL A 394 7.92 3.82 -63.58
N GLN A 395 7.06 2.91 -63.10
CA GLN A 395 6.43 1.88 -63.93
C GLN A 395 5.14 2.34 -64.63
N LYS A 396 4.51 3.41 -64.14
CA LYS A 396 3.25 3.93 -64.68
C LYS A 396 3.45 4.76 -65.95
N ALA A 397 4.39 5.69 -65.98
CA ALA A 397 4.46 6.71 -67.05
C ALA A 397 4.69 6.17 -68.49
N LEU A 398 5.41 5.06 -68.68
CA LEU A 398 5.72 4.55 -70.04
C LEU A 398 4.75 3.45 -70.53
N GLN A 399 4.04 2.77 -69.62
CA GLN A 399 2.99 1.81 -69.97
C GLN A 399 1.61 2.49 -70.14
N GLU A 400 1.38 3.65 -69.56
CA GLU A 400 0.04 4.23 -69.39
C GLU A 400 -0.59 4.86 -70.64
N SER A 401 0.09 4.89 -71.80
CA SER A 401 -0.49 5.33 -73.08
C SER A 401 -0.93 4.15 -73.97
N GLU A 402 -0.02 3.24 -74.34
CA GLU A 402 -0.36 2.07 -75.17
C GLU A 402 -1.15 1.00 -74.41
N ARG A 403 -0.87 0.85 -73.12
CA ARG A 403 -1.67 -0.02 -72.25
C ARG A 403 -3.01 0.64 -71.94
N ARG A 404 -3.23 1.96 -72.11
CA ARG A 404 -4.54 2.56 -71.80
C ARG A 404 -5.66 2.06 -72.70
N LEU A 405 -5.46 2.04 -74.02
CA LEU A 405 -6.48 1.58 -74.97
C LEU A 405 -6.61 0.04 -74.97
N ARG A 406 -5.48 -0.68 -74.92
CA ARG A 406 -5.49 -2.15 -74.81
C ARG A 406 -5.97 -2.65 -73.45
N ALA A 407 -5.68 -1.95 -72.35
CA ALA A 407 -6.22 -2.27 -71.02
C ALA A 407 -7.64 -1.77 -70.81
N VAL A 408 -8.17 -0.75 -71.49
CA VAL A 408 -9.63 -0.52 -71.42
C VAL A 408 -10.38 -1.71 -72.03
N PHE A 409 -9.92 -2.23 -73.17
CA PHE A 409 -10.53 -3.41 -73.82
C PHE A 409 -10.22 -4.75 -73.10
N GLN A 410 -9.04 -4.90 -72.47
CA GLN A 410 -8.65 -6.11 -71.72
C GLN A 410 -8.99 -6.09 -70.22
N ALA A 411 -9.04 -4.91 -69.57
CA ALA A 411 -9.30 -4.76 -68.13
C ALA A 411 -10.77 -4.50 -67.79
N ALA A 412 -11.62 -4.24 -68.79
CA ALA A 412 -13.07 -4.34 -68.65
C ALA A 412 -13.48 -5.82 -68.56
N ILE A 413 -13.04 -6.49 -67.50
CA ILE A 413 -13.17 -7.94 -67.29
C ILE A 413 -14.59 -8.35 -66.89
N ASN A 414 -15.38 -7.40 -66.38
CA ASN A 414 -16.77 -7.60 -65.98
C ASN A 414 -17.77 -7.06 -67.02
N VAL A 415 -17.28 -6.65 -68.19
CA VAL A 415 -18.08 -6.20 -69.33
C VAL A 415 -17.66 -7.04 -70.54
N ALA A 416 -18.60 -7.78 -71.11
CA ALA A 416 -18.33 -8.56 -72.30
C ALA A 416 -18.47 -7.71 -73.54
N PHE A 417 -17.36 -7.51 -74.26
CA PHE A 417 -17.36 -6.96 -75.62
C PHE A 417 -17.25 -8.10 -76.63
N ILE A 418 -18.20 -8.15 -77.56
CA ILE A 418 -18.26 -9.16 -78.62
C ILE A 418 -18.45 -8.43 -79.94
N ILE A 419 -17.53 -8.62 -80.90
CA ILE A 419 -17.68 -8.08 -82.24
C ILE A 419 -18.12 -9.22 -83.15
N THR A 420 -19.23 -9.04 -83.87
CA THR A 420 -19.77 -10.02 -84.81
C THR A 420 -19.83 -9.48 -86.23
N ASP A 421 -19.80 -10.40 -87.21
CA ASP A 421 -19.96 -10.04 -88.62
C ASP A 421 -21.40 -9.59 -88.91
N ALA A 422 -21.53 -8.49 -89.65
CA ALA A 422 -22.81 -7.90 -90.01
C ALA A 422 -23.40 -8.46 -91.33
N ARG A 423 -22.67 -9.34 -92.03
CA ARG A 423 -22.97 -9.78 -93.41
C ARG A 423 -23.71 -11.11 -93.50
N ASP A 424 -23.73 -11.91 -92.44
CA ASP A 424 -24.40 -13.22 -92.41
C ASP A 424 -25.74 -13.18 -91.63
N PRO A 425 -26.75 -14.01 -91.98
CA PRO A 425 -28.01 -14.13 -91.23
C PRO A 425 -27.82 -14.71 -89.83
N GLU A 426 -26.77 -15.52 -89.65
CA GLU A 426 -26.31 -16.02 -88.36
C GLU A 426 -24.93 -15.41 -88.06
N PRO A 427 -24.87 -14.33 -87.27
CA PRO A 427 -23.67 -13.52 -87.15
C PRO A 427 -22.55 -14.27 -86.41
N LEU A 428 -21.43 -14.45 -87.11
CA LEU A 428 -20.24 -15.11 -86.56
C LEU A 428 -19.44 -14.12 -85.71
N VAL A 429 -18.89 -14.60 -84.60
CA VAL A 429 -18.02 -13.78 -83.75
C VAL A 429 -16.68 -13.55 -84.45
N LEU A 430 -16.35 -12.28 -84.68
CA LEU A 430 -15.07 -11.84 -85.24
C LEU A 430 -14.04 -11.60 -84.13
N GLU A 431 -14.49 -11.03 -83.01
CA GLU A 431 -13.64 -10.78 -81.86
C GLU A 431 -14.39 -10.99 -80.55
N PHE A 432 -13.72 -11.69 -79.63
CA PHE A 432 -14.24 -12.02 -78.31
C PHE A 432 -13.27 -11.48 -77.27
N SER A 433 -13.71 -10.50 -76.47
CA SER A 433 -12.87 -9.87 -75.46
C SER A 433 -12.60 -10.81 -74.28
N PRO A 434 -11.52 -10.61 -73.51
CA PRO A 434 -11.28 -11.39 -72.29
C PRO A 434 -12.41 -11.27 -71.26
N GLY A 435 -13.09 -10.12 -71.21
CA GLY A 435 -14.31 -9.95 -70.41
C GLY A 435 -15.44 -10.87 -70.88
N ALA A 436 -15.60 -11.06 -72.19
CA ALA A 436 -16.54 -12.02 -72.75
C ALA A 436 -16.13 -13.48 -72.49
N GLU A 437 -14.83 -13.81 -72.58
CA GLU A 437 -14.32 -15.14 -72.21
C GLU A 437 -14.65 -15.50 -70.76
N ARG A 438 -14.45 -14.56 -69.84
CA ARG A 438 -14.76 -14.76 -68.43
C ARG A 438 -16.26 -14.79 -68.15
N LEU A 439 -17.03 -13.91 -68.80
CA LEU A 439 -18.46 -13.79 -68.56
C LEU A 439 -19.25 -14.97 -69.15
N PHE A 440 -18.82 -15.53 -70.27
CA PHE A 440 -19.55 -16.61 -70.93
C PHE A 440 -18.88 -17.99 -70.78
N GLY A 441 -17.61 -18.05 -70.35
CA GLY A 441 -16.88 -19.29 -70.14
C GLY A 441 -16.40 -19.99 -71.41
N TYR A 442 -16.62 -19.39 -72.58
CA TYR A 442 -16.01 -19.82 -73.83
C TYR A 442 -14.67 -19.12 -74.02
N SER A 443 -13.69 -19.82 -74.58
CA SER A 443 -12.47 -19.14 -75.03
C SER A 443 -12.70 -18.43 -76.37
N ARG A 444 -11.89 -17.41 -76.65
CA ARG A 444 -11.89 -16.65 -77.90
C ARG A 444 -11.67 -17.58 -79.09
N ASN A 445 -10.82 -18.60 -78.95
CA ASN A 445 -10.57 -19.56 -80.02
C ASN A 445 -11.78 -20.47 -80.30
N GLU A 446 -12.64 -20.70 -79.31
CA GLU A 446 -13.88 -21.47 -79.48
C GLU A 446 -15.01 -20.62 -80.05
N MET A 447 -15.05 -19.32 -79.75
CA MET A 447 -16.11 -18.43 -80.23
C MET A 447 -15.81 -17.78 -81.56
N VAL A 448 -14.57 -17.39 -81.83
CA VAL A 448 -14.23 -16.71 -83.08
C VAL A 448 -14.51 -17.65 -84.26
N GLY A 449 -15.32 -17.18 -85.21
CA GLY A 449 -15.83 -17.96 -86.34
C GLY A 449 -17.05 -18.83 -86.04
N HIS A 450 -17.58 -18.82 -84.82
CA HIS A 450 -18.82 -19.51 -84.45
C HIS A 450 -20.00 -18.53 -84.27
N PRO A 451 -21.26 -19.01 -84.39
CA PRO A 451 -22.44 -18.19 -84.14
C PRO A 451 -22.51 -17.61 -82.74
N VAL A 452 -22.85 -16.32 -82.62
CA VAL A 452 -23.09 -15.69 -81.31
C VAL A 452 -24.38 -16.20 -80.63
N SER A 453 -25.25 -16.89 -81.38
CA SER A 453 -26.55 -17.42 -80.93
C SER A 453 -26.45 -18.33 -79.70
N VAL A 454 -25.33 -19.04 -79.53
CA VAL A 454 -25.07 -19.93 -78.37
C VAL A 454 -25.00 -19.22 -77.02
N LEU A 455 -24.90 -17.89 -76.99
CA LEU A 455 -24.84 -17.08 -75.77
C LEU A 455 -26.23 -16.56 -75.32
N HIS A 456 -27.26 -16.81 -76.13
CA HIS A 456 -28.61 -16.29 -75.96
C HIS A 456 -29.63 -17.42 -75.84
N LEU A 457 -30.79 -17.13 -75.24
CA LEU A 457 -31.89 -18.10 -75.18
C LEU A 457 -32.58 -18.23 -76.55
N GLU A 458 -33.22 -19.37 -76.79
CA GLU A 458 -33.86 -19.68 -78.08
C GLU A 458 -34.97 -18.68 -78.46
N GLU A 459 -35.61 -18.08 -77.45
CA GLU A 459 -36.61 -17.01 -77.62
C GLU A 459 -35.99 -15.70 -78.10
N ASP A 460 -34.76 -15.39 -77.67
CA ASP A 460 -34.03 -14.16 -78.05
C ASP A 460 -33.37 -14.28 -79.42
N ILE A 461 -32.90 -15.47 -79.80
CA ILE A 461 -32.30 -15.75 -81.12
C ILE A 461 -33.29 -15.42 -82.25
N ARG A 462 -34.59 -15.69 -82.03
CA ARG A 462 -35.66 -15.39 -83.01
C ARG A 462 -35.76 -13.90 -83.35
N ARG A 463 -35.21 -13.01 -82.51
CA ARG A 463 -35.26 -11.55 -82.67
C ARG A 463 -34.02 -10.98 -83.39
N PHE A 464 -32.98 -11.79 -83.63
CA PHE A 464 -31.73 -11.32 -84.26
C PHE A 464 -31.93 -10.71 -85.66
N PRO A 465 -32.74 -11.30 -86.58
CA PRO A 465 -32.93 -10.72 -87.91
C PRO A 465 -33.56 -9.33 -87.88
N GLU A 466 -34.48 -9.11 -86.94
CA GLU A 466 -35.14 -7.83 -86.72
C GLU A 466 -34.13 -6.78 -86.20
N ILE A 467 -33.34 -7.15 -85.19
CA ILE A 467 -32.31 -6.30 -84.58
C ILE A 467 -31.22 -5.90 -85.60
N HIS A 468 -30.76 -6.83 -86.44
CA HIS A 468 -29.78 -6.54 -87.50
C HIS A 468 -30.34 -5.69 -88.64
N ARG A 469 -31.63 -5.86 -88.99
CA ARG A 469 -32.30 -5.00 -89.97
C ARG A 469 -32.36 -3.56 -89.46
N MET A 470 -32.76 -3.36 -88.20
CA MET A 470 -32.78 -2.03 -87.58
C MET A 470 -31.40 -1.34 -87.59
N MET A 471 -30.33 -2.07 -87.25
CA MET A 471 -28.96 -1.52 -87.28
C MET A 471 -28.47 -1.15 -88.69
N ARG A 472 -28.86 -1.91 -89.73
CA ARG A 472 -28.50 -1.62 -91.13
C ARG A 472 -29.24 -0.42 -91.71
N GLU A 473 -30.46 -0.18 -91.25
CA GLU A 473 -31.26 0.99 -91.64
C GLU A 473 -30.84 2.27 -90.89
N GLY A 474 -29.75 2.21 -90.10
CA GLY A 474 -29.18 3.33 -89.36
C GLY A 474 -29.79 3.54 -87.96
N GLY A 475 -30.60 2.59 -87.47
CA GLY A 475 -31.17 2.61 -86.12
C GLY A 475 -30.21 2.12 -85.04
N GLU A 476 -30.52 2.44 -83.79
CA GLU A 476 -29.84 1.87 -82.61
C GLU A 476 -30.15 0.36 -82.50
N GLY A 477 -29.22 -0.42 -81.95
CA GLY A 477 -29.43 -1.85 -81.70
C GLY A 477 -30.40 -2.10 -80.53
N PHE A 478 -30.39 -3.33 -80.00
CA PHE A 478 -31.13 -3.65 -78.78
C PHE A 478 -30.42 -3.05 -77.57
N SER A 479 -31.17 -2.51 -76.60
CA SER A 479 -30.65 -2.10 -75.29
C SER A 479 -31.68 -2.42 -74.21
N GLY A 480 -31.32 -3.28 -73.25
CA GLY A 480 -32.22 -3.66 -72.18
C GLY A 480 -31.71 -4.84 -71.35
N GLU A 481 -32.45 -5.16 -70.28
CA GLU A 481 -32.16 -6.34 -69.46
C GLU A 481 -32.62 -7.60 -70.18
N THR A 482 -31.76 -8.62 -70.16
CA THR A 482 -32.05 -9.94 -70.73
C THR A 482 -31.33 -11.02 -69.93
N THR A 483 -31.65 -12.28 -70.23
CA THR A 483 -31.01 -13.44 -69.64
C THR A 483 -30.05 -14.05 -70.64
N LEU A 484 -28.78 -14.13 -70.27
CA LEU A 484 -27.74 -14.69 -71.12
C LEU A 484 -27.25 -16.03 -70.57
N VAL A 485 -26.67 -16.84 -71.45
CA VAL A 485 -26.32 -18.23 -71.15
C VAL A 485 -24.81 -18.45 -71.28
N ARG A 486 -24.20 -19.01 -70.24
CA ARG A 486 -22.79 -19.39 -70.22
C ARG A 486 -22.59 -20.76 -70.89
N LYS A 487 -21.35 -21.09 -71.25
CA LYS A 487 -20.94 -22.41 -71.78
C LYS A 487 -21.37 -23.59 -70.90
N SER A 488 -21.42 -23.38 -69.59
CA SER A 488 -21.86 -24.37 -68.61
C SER A 488 -23.37 -24.65 -68.66
N GLY A 489 -24.15 -23.87 -69.43
CA GLY A 489 -25.61 -23.87 -69.43
C GLY A 489 -26.22 -22.98 -68.35
N GLU A 490 -25.40 -22.33 -67.52
CA GLU A 490 -25.84 -21.41 -66.47
C GLU A 490 -26.44 -20.14 -67.07
N ARG A 491 -27.63 -19.76 -66.57
CA ARG A 491 -28.32 -18.53 -66.96
C ARG A 491 -28.00 -17.43 -65.95
N PHE A 492 -27.65 -16.24 -66.44
CA PHE A 492 -27.40 -15.08 -65.58
C PHE A 492 -28.11 -13.83 -66.11
N PRO A 493 -28.56 -12.93 -65.21
CA PRO A 493 -29.17 -11.68 -65.62
C PRO A 493 -28.11 -10.71 -66.12
N ALA A 494 -28.33 -10.13 -67.29
CA ALA A 494 -27.40 -9.19 -67.90
C ALA A 494 -28.11 -7.96 -68.45
N LEU A 495 -27.46 -6.80 -68.33
CA LEU A 495 -27.81 -5.64 -69.13
C LEU A 495 -27.06 -5.76 -70.46
N PHE A 496 -27.78 -5.76 -71.58
CA PHE A 496 -27.21 -6.01 -72.90
C PHE A 496 -27.55 -4.89 -73.88
N THR A 497 -26.52 -4.39 -74.58
CA THR A 497 -26.66 -3.38 -75.63
C THR A 497 -25.88 -3.76 -76.88
N THR A 498 -26.43 -3.49 -78.08
CA THR A 498 -25.74 -3.71 -79.37
C THR A 498 -25.56 -2.42 -80.16
N TYR A 499 -24.39 -2.24 -80.78
CA TYR A 499 -24.02 -1.06 -81.58
C TYR A 499 -23.42 -1.44 -82.94
N PRO A 500 -23.75 -0.74 -84.03
CA PRO A 500 -23.12 -0.98 -85.34
C PRO A 500 -21.73 -0.33 -85.43
N LEU A 501 -20.76 -1.07 -85.98
CA LEU A 501 -19.45 -0.57 -86.39
C LEU A 501 -19.45 -0.33 -87.90
N THR A 502 -19.04 0.86 -88.32
CA THR A 502 -19.12 1.30 -89.72
C THR A 502 -17.75 1.65 -90.30
N ASP A 503 -17.61 1.48 -91.62
CA ASP A 503 -16.44 1.98 -92.35
C ASP A 503 -16.53 3.49 -92.66
N HIS A 504 -15.50 4.04 -93.30
CA HIS A 504 -15.47 5.45 -93.70
C HIS A 504 -16.56 5.85 -94.72
N GLN A 505 -17.26 4.88 -95.33
CA GLN A 505 -18.39 5.09 -96.24
C GLN A 505 -19.75 4.86 -95.55
N LYS A 506 -19.77 4.70 -94.21
CA LYS A 506 -20.94 4.44 -93.35
C LYS A 506 -21.65 3.10 -93.60
N ASN A 507 -20.99 2.15 -94.26
CA ASN A 507 -21.52 0.80 -94.37
C ASN A 507 -21.23 0.03 -93.08
N MET A 508 -22.21 -0.71 -92.57
CA MET A 508 -22.02 -1.55 -91.39
C MET A 508 -21.10 -2.72 -91.75
N VAL A 509 -19.94 -2.77 -91.10
CA VAL A 509 -18.92 -3.82 -91.29
C VAL A 509 -18.94 -4.87 -90.19
N ALA A 510 -19.40 -4.50 -88.98
CA ALA A 510 -19.54 -5.40 -87.84
C ALA A 510 -20.58 -4.86 -86.83
N ALA A 511 -20.99 -5.67 -85.87
CA ALA A 511 -21.76 -5.24 -84.71
C ALA A 511 -20.93 -5.46 -83.42
N LEU A 512 -20.97 -4.50 -82.50
CA LEU A 512 -20.41 -4.62 -81.15
C LEU A 512 -21.54 -4.86 -80.15
N GLY A 513 -21.59 -6.05 -79.56
CA GLY A 513 -22.38 -6.35 -78.38
C GLY A 513 -21.62 -6.03 -77.09
N VAL A 514 -22.31 -5.41 -76.14
CA VAL A 514 -21.81 -5.08 -74.81
C VAL A 514 -22.76 -5.68 -73.77
N SER A 515 -22.27 -6.61 -72.96
CA SER A 515 -23.05 -7.25 -71.89
C SER A 515 -22.41 -7.00 -70.52
N ILE A 516 -23.23 -6.66 -69.52
CA ILE A 516 -22.78 -6.51 -68.13
C ILE A 516 -23.59 -7.44 -67.23
N ASP A 517 -22.91 -8.32 -66.50
CA ASP A 517 -23.55 -9.13 -65.47
C ASP A 517 -23.86 -8.27 -64.24
N ILE A 518 -25.13 -8.17 -63.90
CA ILE A 518 -25.63 -7.34 -62.79
C ILE A 518 -25.72 -8.12 -61.46
N SER A 519 -25.17 -9.34 -61.40
CA SER A 519 -25.18 -10.17 -60.18
C SER A 519 -24.41 -9.53 -59.01
N ALA A 520 -23.30 -8.84 -59.26
CA ALA A 520 -22.49 -8.19 -58.22
C ALA A 520 -23.19 -6.97 -57.59
N LEU A 521 -24.03 -6.25 -58.36
CA LEU A 521 -24.85 -5.15 -57.84
C LEU A 521 -25.89 -5.67 -56.83
N ARG A 522 -26.48 -6.84 -57.11
CA ARG A 522 -27.36 -7.53 -56.15
C ARG A 522 -26.60 -7.97 -54.89
N HIS A 523 -25.34 -8.41 -55.02
CA HIS A 523 -24.50 -8.76 -53.87
C HIS A 523 -24.07 -7.54 -53.06
N ALA A 524 -23.82 -6.37 -53.68
CA ALA A 524 -23.50 -5.14 -52.96
C ALA A 524 -24.69 -4.63 -52.12
N GLN A 525 -25.92 -4.79 -52.61
CA GLN A 525 -27.13 -4.55 -51.81
C GLN A 525 -27.25 -5.53 -50.63
N ALA A 526 -26.86 -6.79 -50.82
CA ALA A 526 -26.78 -7.76 -49.73
C ALA A 526 -25.67 -7.42 -48.72
N ALA A 527 -24.51 -6.94 -49.17
CA ALA A 527 -23.39 -6.54 -48.32
C ALA A 527 -23.70 -5.27 -47.49
N LEU A 528 -24.48 -4.33 -48.04
CA LEU A 528 -25.00 -3.20 -47.28
C LEU A 528 -25.91 -3.68 -46.14
N LYS A 529 -26.80 -4.63 -46.43
CA LYS A 529 -27.65 -5.28 -45.43
C LYS A 529 -26.83 -6.02 -44.36
N GLU A 530 -25.77 -6.72 -44.76
CA GLU A 530 -24.85 -7.40 -43.85
C GLU A 530 -24.07 -6.42 -42.95
N SER A 531 -23.64 -5.27 -43.51
CA SER A 531 -22.98 -4.23 -42.73
C SER A 531 -23.93 -3.57 -41.72
N GLU A 532 -25.19 -3.32 -42.09
CA GLU A 532 -26.22 -2.82 -41.18
C GLU A 532 -26.51 -3.81 -40.05
N GLU A 533 -26.61 -5.10 -40.37
CA GLU A 533 -26.74 -6.17 -39.37
C GLU A 533 -25.51 -6.21 -38.44
N LYS A 534 -24.30 -6.08 -38.97
CA LYS A 534 -23.06 -6.04 -38.18
C LYS A 534 -23.00 -4.86 -37.20
N TYR A 535 -23.34 -3.65 -37.65
CA TYR A 535 -23.40 -2.48 -36.77
C TYR A 535 -24.49 -2.63 -35.69
N ARG A 536 -25.66 -3.16 -36.08
CA ARG A 536 -26.74 -3.46 -35.14
C ARG A 536 -26.28 -4.46 -34.08
N THR A 537 -25.56 -5.52 -34.45
CA THR A 537 -25.00 -6.49 -33.51
C THR A 537 -24.01 -5.84 -32.53
N VAL A 538 -23.12 -4.94 -32.99
CA VAL A 538 -22.16 -4.25 -32.11
C VAL A 538 -22.87 -3.37 -31.09
N VAL A 539 -23.87 -2.58 -31.51
CA VAL A 539 -24.62 -1.69 -30.60
C VAL A 539 -25.49 -2.48 -29.61
N HIS A 540 -26.15 -3.55 -30.07
CA HIS A 540 -27.01 -4.38 -29.24
C HIS A 540 -26.25 -5.16 -28.16
N ASN A 541 -24.99 -5.56 -28.42
CA ASN A 541 -24.16 -6.33 -27.50
C ASN A 541 -23.14 -5.47 -26.73
N ALA A 542 -23.20 -4.15 -26.85
CA ALA A 542 -22.38 -3.25 -26.04
C ALA A 542 -22.76 -3.38 -24.55
N LEU A 543 -21.77 -3.34 -23.67
CA LEU A 543 -21.99 -3.38 -22.21
C LEU A 543 -22.42 -2.03 -21.62
N ASP A 544 -22.22 -0.95 -22.38
CA ASP A 544 -22.66 0.39 -22.00
C ASP A 544 -24.05 0.69 -22.59
N ALA A 545 -24.82 1.51 -21.89
CA ALA A 545 -26.03 2.09 -22.44
C ALA A 545 -25.63 3.08 -23.56
N ILE A 546 -26.16 2.86 -24.75
CA ILE A 546 -25.94 3.69 -25.94
C ILE A 546 -27.30 4.18 -26.42
N PHE A 547 -27.43 5.50 -26.52
CA PHE A 547 -28.64 6.14 -27.04
C PHE A 547 -28.35 7.53 -27.59
N ILE A 548 -29.34 8.12 -28.27
CA ILE A 548 -29.27 9.46 -28.84
C ILE A 548 -30.25 10.36 -28.10
N ALA A 549 -29.75 11.44 -27.50
CA ALA A 549 -30.59 12.49 -26.94
C ALA A 549 -30.85 13.57 -28.00
N GLN A 550 -32.12 13.76 -28.36
CA GLN A 550 -32.55 14.77 -29.33
C GLN A 550 -33.97 15.24 -28.98
N ASP A 551 -34.26 16.53 -29.17
CA ASP A 551 -35.57 17.14 -28.86
C ASP A 551 -36.03 16.95 -27.40
N GLY A 552 -35.08 16.74 -26.48
CA GLY A 552 -35.37 16.57 -25.05
C GLY A 552 -35.76 15.14 -24.64
N VAL A 553 -35.78 14.17 -25.55
CA VAL A 553 -36.12 12.76 -25.29
C VAL A 553 -34.99 11.81 -25.71
N ILE A 554 -35.10 10.53 -25.32
CA ILE A 554 -34.16 9.48 -25.71
C ILE A 554 -34.67 8.78 -26.97
N LYS A 555 -33.82 8.72 -28.01
CA LYS A 555 -34.04 8.02 -29.28
C LYS A 555 -32.98 6.94 -29.47
N PHE A 556 -33.31 5.88 -30.20
CA PHE A 556 -32.39 4.77 -30.52
C PHE A 556 -31.69 4.17 -29.28
N PRO A 557 -32.43 3.76 -28.22
CA PRO A 557 -31.82 3.09 -27.08
C PRO A 557 -31.39 1.67 -27.43
N ASN A 558 -30.15 1.29 -27.10
CA ASN A 558 -29.74 -0.11 -27.13
C ASN A 558 -30.39 -0.91 -25.97
N PRO A 559 -30.37 -2.25 -25.98
CA PRO A 559 -30.98 -3.07 -24.93
C PRO A 559 -30.51 -2.75 -23.51
N VAL A 560 -29.22 -2.41 -23.35
CA VAL A 560 -28.66 -2.03 -22.04
C VAL A 560 -29.29 -0.74 -21.52
N THR A 561 -29.61 0.23 -22.39
CA THR A 561 -30.31 1.45 -22.00
C THR A 561 -31.70 1.12 -21.42
N LEU A 562 -32.44 0.22 -22.07
CA LEU A 562 -33.75 -0.23 -21.61
C LEU A 562 -33.67 -0.97 -20.27
N GLN A 563 -32.70 -1.86 -20.11
CA GLN A 563 -32.44 -2.59 -18.87
C GLN A 563 -31.98 -1.68 -17.73
N MET A 564 -31.12 -0.71 -18.03
CA MET A 564 -30.56 0.21 -17.04
C MET A 564 -31.62 1.18 -16.48
N LEU A 565 -32.51 1.68 -17.34
CA LEU A 565 -33.55 2.64 -16.96
C LEU A 565 -34.90 1.98 -16.62
N CYS A 566 -35.07 0.70 -16.94
CA CYS A 566 -36.32 -0.07 -16.77
C CYS A 566 -37.52 0.51 -17.52
N TYR A 567 -37.28 1.16 -18.66
CA TYR A 567 -38.32 1.69 -19.55
C TYR A 567 -38.31 0.97 -20.89
N THR A 568 -39.47 0.95 -21.55
CA THR A 568 -39.57 0.55 -22.96
C THR A 568 -39.11 1.68 -23.89
N GLU A 569 -38.73 1.33 -25.11
CA GLU A 569 -38.30 2.31 -26.12
C GLU A 569 -39.38 3.37 -26.40
N GLU A 570 -40.65 2.96 -26.44
CA GLU A 570 -41.80 3.83 -26.68
C GLU A 570 -42.04 4.83 -25.53
N GLU A 571 -41.77 4.44 -24.28
CA GLU A 571 -41.83 5.32 -23.11
C GLU A 571 -40.68 6.33 -23.12
N LEU A 572 -39.46 5.89 -23.40
CA LEU A 572 -38.26 6.74 -23.46
C LEU A 572 -38.33 7.82 -24.55
N ALA A 573 -39.05 7.54 -25.64
CA ALA A 573 -39.30 8.50 -26.71
C ALA A 573 -40.29 9.62 -26.32
N ARG A 574 -41.02 9.48 -25.19
CA ARG A 574 -42.04 10.43 -24.72
C ARG A 574 -41.63 11.15 -23.43
N ILE A 575 -40.83 10.51 -22.59
CA ILE A 575 -40.41 11.06 -21.31
C ILE A 575 -39.19 11.95 -21.54
N PRO A 576 -39.18 13.21 -21.04
CA PRO A 576 -38.01 14.05 -21.12
C PRO A 576 -36.82 13.40 -20.42
N PHE A 577 -35.65 13.36 -21.07
CA PHE A 577 -34.51 12.60 -20.54
C PHE A 577 -34.03 13.09 -19.16
N LEU A 578 -34.31 14.36 -18.82
CA LEU A 578 -33.99 14.95 -17.50
C LEU A 578 -34.82 14.35 -16.36
N GLU A 579 -35.97 13.73 -16.63
CA GLU A 579 -36.75 13.05 -15.58
C GLU A 579 -36.04 11.79 -15.06
N HIS A 580 -35.18 11.19 -15.88
CA HIS A 580 -34.31 10.07 -15.49
C HIS A 580 -33.07 10.52 -14.71
N VAL A 581 -32.91 11.82 -14.45
CA VAL A 581 -31.80 12.38 -13.67
C VAL A 581 -32.32 12.75 -12.28
N HIS A 582 -31.55 12.41 -11.24
CA HIS A 582 -31.85 12.76 -9.86
C HIS A 582 -32.06 14.27 -9.70
N PRO A 583 -33.05 14.75 -8.92
CA PRO A 583 -33.44 16.17 -8.85
C PRO A 583 -32.28 17.14 -8.61
N GLU A 584 -31.34 16.79 -7.71
CA GLU A 584 -30.17 17.61 -7.39
C GLU A 584 -29.18 17.76 -8.56
N ASP A 585 -29.14 16.81 -9.49
CA ASP A 585 -28.17 16.79 -10.59
C ASP A 585 -28.77 17.31 -11.91
N ARG A 586 -30.11 17.48 -11.99
CA ARG A 586 -30.84 17.90 -13.20
C ARG A 586 -30.30 19.20 -13.80
N GLN A 587 -30.04 20.21 -12.96
CA GLN A 587 -29.59 21.52 -13.41
C GLN A 587 -28.23 21.43 -14.12
N MET A 588 -27.29 20.67 -13.54
CA MET A 588 -25.97 20.45 -14.11
C MET A 588 -26.06 19.72 -15.46
N VAL A 589 -26.88 18.66 -15.53
CA VAL A 589 -27.04 17.88 -16.77
C VAL A 589 -27.69 18.72 -17.88
N ALA A 590 -28.70 19.51 -17.54
CA ALA A 590 -29.41 20.39 -18.48
C ALA A 590 -28.48 21.46 -19.09
N ASP A 591 -27.72 22.18 -18.26
CA ASP A 591 -26.75 23.20 -18.71
C ASP A 591 -25.72 22.60 -19.67
N ARG A 592 -25.10 21.49 -19.27
CA ARG A 592 -24.07 20.82 -20.07
C ARG A 592 -24.63 20.31 -21.41
N HIS A 593 -25.84 19.76 -21.41
CA HIS A 593 -26.49 19.31 -22.64
C HIS A 593 -26.76 20.48 -23.60
N GLN A 594 -27.30 21.60 -23.10
CA GLN A 594 -27.61 22.76 -23.94
C GLN A 594 -26.36 23.41 -24.54
N ARG A 595 -25.30 23.58 -23.73
CA ARG A 595 -24.01 24.11 -24.18
C ARG A 595 -23.33 23.20 -25.20
N ARG A 596 -23.43 21.88 -25.02
CA ARG A 596 -22.93 20.89 -25.99
C ARG A 596 -23.63 21.03 -27.35
N LEU A 597 -24.95 21.20 -27.38
CA LEU A 597 -25.71 21.37 -28.63
C LEU A 597 -25.29 22.65 -29.38
N LYS A 598 -24.95 23.72 -28.66
CA LYS A 598 -24.41 24.98 -29.20
C LYS A 598 -22.97 24.87 -29.71
N GLY A 599 -22.30 23.72 -29.50
CA GLY A 599 -20.92 23.50 -29.93
C GLY A 599 -19.87 24.06 -28.97
N GLU A 600 -20.26 24.44 -27.74
CA GLU A 600 -19.32 24.88 -26.72
C GLU A 600 -18.52 23.71 -26.16
N GLN A 601 -17.30 23.99 -25.69
CA GLN A 601 -16.49 22.98 -24.99
C GLN A 601 -17.05 22.73 -23.59
N VAL A 602 -17.61 21.54 -23.40
CA VAL A 602 -18.08 21.01 -22.11
C VAL A 602 -17.54 19.60 -21.91
N PRO A 603 -17.16 19.21 -20.67
CA PRO A 603 -16.58 17.89 -20.39
C PRO A 603 -17.44 16.77 -20.96
N ALA A 604 -16.89 16.02 -21.93
CA ALA A 604 -17.59 14.89 -22.55
C ALA A 604 -17.88 13.79 -21.52
N THR A 605 -17.03 13.68 -20.50
CA THR A 605 -17.15 12.72 -19.42
C THR A 605 -17.42 13.37 -18.07
N TYR A 606 -18.47 12.91 -17.41
CA TYR A 606 -18.81 13.27 -16.04
C TYR A 606 -19.78 12.26 -15.43
N THR A 607 -19.88 12.29 -14.09
CA THR A 607 -20.77 11.43 -13.31
C THR A 607 -21.98 12.21 -12.80
N PHE A 608 -23.13 11.56 -12.72
CA PHE A 608 -24.33 12.05 -12.04
C PHE A 608 -25.19 10.89 -11.55
N ARG A 609 -26.18 11.16 -10.70
CA ARG A 609 -27.16 10.18 -10.24
C ARG A 609 -28.33 10.11 -11.22
N GLY A 610 -28.56 8.94 -11.79
CA GLY A 610 -29.77 8.64 -12.57
C GLY A 610 -30.78 7.86 -11.74
N MET A 611 -32.02 7.86 -12.22
CA MET A 611 -33.13 7.13 -11.61
C MET A 611 -33.82 6.27 -12.67
N ASN A 612 -34.06 5.01 -12.34
CA ASN A 612 -34.88 4.12 -13.16
C ASN A 612 -36.38 4.27 -12.84
N LYS A 613 -37.22 3.53 -13.57
CA LYS A 613 -38.69 3.54 -13.42
C LYS A 613 -39.16 3.19 -12.01
N GLU A 614 -38.43 2.33 -11.30
CA GLU A 614 -38.71 1.88 -9.94
C GLU A 614 -38.21 2.86 -8.85
N GLY A 615 -37.56 3.97 -9.26
CA GLY A 615 -37.02 4.97 -8.34
C GLY A 615 -35.66 4.61 -7.72
N GLN A 616 -35.01 3.54 -8.18
CA GLN A 616 -33.65 3.19 -7.74
C GLN A 616 -32.65 4.19 -8.31
N ILE A 617 -31.75 4.67 -7.44
CA ILE A 617 -30.72 5.63 -7.79
C ILE A 617 -29.46 4.89 -8.21
N LYS A 618 -28.92 5.24 -9.38
CA LYS A 618 -27.68 4.68 -9.93
C LYS A 618 -26.66 5.79 -10.20
N TRP A 619 -25.39 5.53 -9.94
CA TRP A 619 -24.31 6.42 -10.36
C TRP A 619 -23.96 6.14 -11.81
N LEU A 620 -24.14 7.16 -12.65
CA LEU A 620 -23.96 7.06 -14.10
C LEU A 620 -22.76 7.89 -14.53
N MET A 621 -21.80 7.25 -15.18
CA MET A 621 -20.71 7.92 -15.88
C MET A 621 -21.06 8.02 -17.35
N THR A 622 -20.90 9.21 -17.94
CA THR A 622 -21.21 9.42 -19.35
C THR A 622 -19.98 9.68 -20.19
N ASN A 623 -20.07 9.40 -21.49
CA ASN A 623 -19.21 9.96 -22.54
C ASN A 623 -20.13 10.47 -23.66
N LEU A 624 -20.11 11.78 -23.90
CA LEU A 624 -21.14 12.46 -24.70
C LEU A 624 -20.51 13.19 -25.89
N THR A 625 -20.96 12.85 -27.10
CA THR A 625 -20.47 13.46 -28.35
C THR A 625 -21.61 14.10 -29.13
N ARG A 626 -21.40 15.31 -29.64
CA ARG A 626 -22.37 15.97 -30.53
C ARG A 626 -22.31 15.32 -31.91
N ILE A 627 -23.46 14.93 -32.45
CA ILE A 627 -23.61 14.36 -33.78
C ILE A 627 -24.70 15.11 -34.57
N ASP A 628 -24.73 14.88 -35.87
CA ASP A 628 -25.91 15.19 -36.69
C ASP A 628 -26.76 13.92 -36.79
N TRP A 629 -28.02 14.00 -36.41
CA TRP A 629 -28.99 12.91 -36.50
C TRP A 629 -30.26 13.41 -37.16
N GLU A 630 -30.68 12.79 -38.26
CA GLU A 630 -31.84 13.21 -39.05
C GLU A 630 -31.77 14.70 -39.49
N GLY A 631 -30.57 15.22 -39.78
CA GLY A 631 -30.36 16.59 -40.23
C GLY A 631 -30.46 17.65 -39.12
N LYS A 632 -30.48 17.24 -37.85
CA LYS A 632 -30.52 18.13 -36.69
C LYS A 632 -29.41 17.76 -35.67
N PRO A 633 -28.88 18.74 -34.92
CA PRO A 633 -27.93 18.46 -33.85
C PRO A 633 -28.54 17.54 -32.77
N ALA A 634 -27.81 16.50 -32.41
CA ALA A 634 -28.14 15.57 -31.33
C ALA A 634 -26.90 15.25 -30.49
N VAL A 635 -27.10 14.57 -29.37
CA VAL A 635 -26.01 14.07 -28.53
C VAL A 635 -26.04 12.55 -28.52
N LEU A 636 -24.97 11.92 -28.99
CA LEU A 636 -24.71 10.50 -28.81
C LEU A 636 -24.20 10.28 -27.39
N CYS A 637 -24.92 9.45 -26.65
CA CYS A 637 -24.68 9.18 -25.24
C CYS A 637 -24.16 7.76 -25.06
N PHE A 638 -22.96 7.64 -24.49
CA PHE A 638 -22.49 6.41 -23.86
C PHE A 638 -22.63 6.58 -22.36
N MET A 639 -23.19 5.59 -21.68
CA MET A 639 -23.50 5.68 -20.27
C MET A 639 -23.22 4.35 -19.57
N ARG A 640 -22.47 4.42 -18.47
CA ARG A 640 -22.06 3.27 -17.66
C ARG A 640 -22.55 3.43 -16.23
N ASP A 641 -23.14 2.38 -15.69
CA ASP A 641 -23.43 2.25 -14.26
C ASP A 641 -22.12 1.97 -13.50
N ILE A 642 -21.72 2.91 -12.64
CA ILE A 642 -20.52 2.82 -11.81
C ILE A 642 -20.86 2.64 -10.32
N THR A 643 -22.12 2.31 -10.00
CA THR A 643 -22.59 2.20 -8.61
C THR A 643 -21.78 1.18 -7.82
N SER A 644 -21.62 -0.04 -8.36
CA SER A 644 -20.82 -1.11 -7.73
C SER A 644 -19.34 -0.75 -7.62
N GLN A 645 -18.78 -0.06 -8.62
CA GLN A 645 -17.36 0.33 -8.60
C GLN A 645 -17.07 1.34 -7.49
N ARG A 646 -17.87 2.41 -7.37
CA ARG A 646 -17.67 3.42 -6.33
C ARG A 646 -17.88 2.85 -4.93
N PHE A 647 -18.82 1.92 -4.79
CA PHE A 647 -19.04 1.20 -3.55
C PHE A 647 -17.81 0.38 -3.15
N LEU A 648 -17.22 -0.36 -4.10
CA LEU A 648 -16.03 -1.16 -3.87
C LEU A 648 -14.80 -0.28 -3.55
N GLU A 649 -14.65 0.86 -4.23
CA GLU A 649 -13.60 1.85 -3.94
C GLU A 649 -13.75 2.42 -2.52
N ALA A 650 -14.97 2.73 -2.08
CA ALA A 650 -15.24 3.22 -0.72
C ALA A 650 -14.94 2.14 0.34
N GLN A 651 -15.31 0.89 0.08
CA GLN A 651 -14.98 -0.24 0.97
C GLN A 651 -13.48 -0.46 1.08
N LEU A 652 -12.76 -0.41 -0.05
CA LEU A 652 -11.32 -0.58 -0.09
C LEU A 652 -10.62 0.54 0.69
N LEU A 653 -11.09 1.78 0.56
CA LEU A 653 -10.57 2.92 1.31
C LEU A 653 -10.83 2.79 2.82
N GLN A 654 -11.98 2.26 3.22
CA GLN A 654 -12.28 1.99 4.63
C GLN A 654 -11.42 0.84 5.19
N ALA A 655 -11.23 -0.24 4.42
CA ALA A 655 -10.36 -1.35 4.79
C ALA A 655 -8.89 -0.91 4.93
N GLN A 656 -8.40 -0.05 4.02
CA GLN A 656 -7.06 0.53 4.10
C GLN A 656 -6.87 1.43 5.33
N LYS A 657 -7.88 2.24 5.68
CA LYS A 657 -7.84 3.03 6.93
C LYS A 657 -7.74 2.13 8.16
N LEU A 658 -8.49 1.03 8.19
CA LEU A 658 -8.46 0.07 9.29
C LEU A 658 -7.11 -0.66 9.39
N ASP A 659 -6.55 -1.12 8.27
CA ASP A 659 -5.24 -1.81 8.23
C ASP A 659 -4.07 -0.89 8.65
N ALA A 660 -4.12 0.40 8.29
CA ALA A 660 -3.09 1.39 8.66
C ALA A 660 -3.09 1.68 10.18
N VAL A 661 -4.27 1.82 10.79
CA VAL A 661 -4.39 2.02 12.25
C VAL A 661 -4.00 0.75 13.00
N GLY A 662 -4.37 -0.43 12.48
CA GLY A 662 -4.02 -1.71 13.08
C GLY A 662 -2.51 -1.96 13.16
N THR A 663 -1.74 -1.58 12.12
CA THR A 663 -0.28 -1.79 12.09
C THR A 663 0.45 -0.91 13.11
N LEU A 664 0.05 0.36 13.26
CA LEU A 664 0.63 1.30 14.22
C LEU A 664 0.26 0.96 15.66
N ALA A 665 -0.98 0.55 15.90
CA ALA A 665 -1.49 0.21 17.23
C ALA A 665 -0.79 -0.99 17.88
N GLY A 666 -0.25 -1.94 17.09
CA GLY A 666 0.35 -3.18 17.60
C GLY A 666 1.66 -2.95 18.34
N GLY A 667 2.57 -2.16 17.76
CA GLY A 667 3.84 -1.80 18.40
C GLY A 667 3.64 -0.88 19.61
N ILE A 668 2.79 0.15 19.47
CA ILE A 668 2.50 1.09 20.55
C ILE A 668 1.85 0.37 21.74
N ALA A 669 0.88 -0.52 21.50
CA ALA A 669 0.21 -1.21 22.59
C ALA A 669 1.09 -2.24 23.31
N HIS A 670 2.05 -2.85 22.61
CA HIS A 670 3.06 -3.68 23.25
C HIS A 670 3.86 -2.87 24.28
N ASP A 671 4.34 -1.68 23.89
CA ASP A 671 5.16 -0.84 24.76
C ASP A 671 4.37 -0.24 25.92
N PHE A 672 3.11 0.14 25.69
CA PHE A 672 2.20 0.58 26.75
C PHE A 672 1.95 -0.52 27.79
N ASN A 673 1.75 -1.76 27.35
CA ASN A 673 1.57 -2.88 28.27
C ASN A 673 2.80 -3.11 29.14
N ASN A 674 4.00 -3.02 28.57
CA ASN A 674 5.24 -3.17 29.33
C ASN A 674 5.39 -2.09 30.42
N LEU A 675 5.06 -0.83 30.11
CA LEU A 675 5.07 0.27 31.08
C LEU A 675 4.00 0.10 32.17
N LEU A 676 2.78 -0.27 31.79
CA LEU A 676 1.68 -0.45 32.73
C LEU A 676 1.92 -1.63 33.67
N GLN A 677 2.57 -2.68 33.17
CA GLN A 677 2.95 -3.85 33.94
C GLN A 677 4.02 -3.50 34.99
N ALA A 678 5.02 -2.67 34.65
CA ALA A 678 5.97 -2.15 35.62
C ALA A 678 5.30 -1.29 36.71
N VAL A 679 4.38 -0.38 36.32
CA VAL A 679 3.63 0.46 37.28
C VAL A 679 2.74 -0.38 38.19
N GLN A 680 2.06 -1.40 37.66
CA GLN A 680 1.28 -2.34 38.48
C GLN A 680 2.17 -3.12 39.45
N GLY A 681 3.30 -3.63 38.98
CA GLY A 681 4.26 -4.40 39.79
C GLY A 681 4.79 -3.60 40.97
N TYR A 682 5.28 -2.38 40.74
CA TYR A 682 5.74 -1.52 41.84
C TYR A 682 4.63 -1.12 42.80
N ALA A 683 3.42 -0.84 42.30
CA ALA A 683 2.27 -0.53 43.15
C ALA A 683 1.88 -1.74 44.03
N GLU A 684 1.96 -2.97 43.52
CA GLU A 684 1.69 -4.18 44.30
C GLU A 684 2.75 -4.44 45.36
N VAL A 685 4.04 -4.26 45.05
CA VAL A 685 5.13 -4.38 46.03
C VAL A 685 4.96 -3.37 47.17
N LEU A 686 4.69 -2.11 46.85
CA LEU A 686 4.47 -1.08 47.87
C LEU A 686 3.21 -1.33 48.72
N LEU A 687 2.19 -1.97 48.15
CA LEU A 687 0.99 -2.39 48.89
C LEU A 687 1.25 -3.55 49.86
N MET A 688 2.32 -4.34 49.66
CA MET A 688 2.73 -5.35 50.63
C MET A 688 3.36 -4.73 51.89
N ASP A 689 4.10 -3.62 51.72
CA ASP A 689 4.78 -2.91 52.81
C ASP A 689 3.90 -1.88 53.53
N VAL A 690 2.78 -1.48 52.92
CA VAL A 690 1.82 -0.53 53.48
C VAL A 690 0.48 -1.24 53.71
N PRO A 691 0.22 -1.81 54.90
CA PRO A 691 -1.03 -2.47 55.22
C PRO A 691 -2.24 -1.54 55.21
N ASP A 692 -3.42 -2.13 55.10
CA ASP A 692 -4.70 -1.42 55.05
C ASP A 692 -4.88 -0.46 56.25
N GLY A 693 -5.25 0.79 55.97
CA GLY A 693 -5.42 1.85 56.97
C GLY A 693 -4.18 2.70 57.30
N LYS A 694 -3.02 2.42 56.69
CA LYS A 694 -1.83 3.29 56.78
C LYS A 694 -1.83 4.41 55.73
N PRO A 695 -1.21 5.57 56.00
CA PRO A 695 -1.08 6.65 55.00
C PRO A 695 -0.34 6.15 53.75
N GLY A 696 -0.88 6.42 52.56
CA GLY A 696 -0.32 5.93 51.28
C GLY A 696 -1.01 4.68 50.72
N HIS A 697 -1.74 3.90 51.52
CA HIS A 697 -2.41 2.67 51.05
C HIS A 697 -3.48 2.97 49.99
N ASN A 698 -4.30 4.01 50.23
CA ASN A 698 -5.37 4.40 49.30
C ASN A 698 -4.81 4.96 47.98
N GLU A 699 -3.72 5.72 48.05
CA GLU A 699 -3.02 6.29 46.90
C GLU A 699 -2.42 5.18 46.02
N LEU A 700 -1.75 4.19 46.63
CA LEU A 700 -1.21 3.03 45.93
C LEU A 700 -2.32 2.15 45.31
N MET A 701 -3.44 1.97 46.03
CA MET A 701 -4.62 1.31 45.49
C MET A 701 -5.21 2.03 44.26
N GLN A 702 -5.16 3.37 44.23
CA GLN A 702 -5.59 4.15 43.07
C GLN A 702 -4.61 4.02 41.90
N ILE A 703 -3.31 4.05 42.14
CA ILE A 703 -2.27 3.82 41.11
C ILE A 703 -2.46 2.45 40.47
N ARG A 704 -2.62 1.39 41.29
CA ARG A 704 -2.88 0.04 40.80
C ARG A 704 -4.14 -0.01 39.93
N ARG A 705 -5.25 0.60 40.39
CA ARG A 705 -6.51 0.66 39.62
C ARG A 705 -6.41 1.46 38.32
N ALA A 706 -5.57 2.49 38.28
CA ALA A 706 -5.33 3.29 37.08
C ALA A 706 -4.52 2.47 36.06
N ALA A 707 -3.48 1.78 36.52
CA ALA A 707 -2.64 0.95 35.66
C ALA A 707 -3.40 -0.29 35.13
N THR A 708 -4.27 -0.92 35.93
CA THR A 708 -5.19 -1.98 35.46
C THR A 708 -6.11 -1.48 34.36
N ARG A 709 -6.70 -0.28 34.51
CA ARG A 709 -7.55 0.33 33.49
C ARG A 709 -6.77 0.66 32.21
N GLY A 710 -5.53 1.14 32.36
CA GLY A 710 -4.64 1.35 31.23
C GLY A 710 -4.39 0.06 30.46
N SER A 711 -4.09 -1.04 31.15
CA SER A 711 -3.79 -2.34 30.52
C SER A 711 -5.01 -2.89 29.77
N GLU A 712 -6.21 -2.71 30.32
CA GLU A 712 -7.45 -3.11 29.66
C GLU A 712 -7.73 -2.30 28.38
N LEU A 713 -7.44 -0.99 28.38
CA LEU A 713 -7.55 -0.15 27.19
C LEU A 713 -6.52 -0.55 26.12
N THR A 714 -5.28 -0.82 26.53
CA THR A 714 -4.21 -1.30 25.66
C THR A 714 -4.54 -2.67 25.05
N ARG A 715 -5.17 -3.55 25.82
CA ARG A 715 -5.66 -4.85 25.34
C ARG A 715 -6.76 -4.68 24.29
N GLN A 716 -7.69 -3.75 24.48
CA GLN A 716 -8.69 -3.41 23.46
C GLN A 716 -8.03 -2.88 22.17
N LEU A 717 -6.95 -2.11 22.29
CA LEU A 717 -6.15 -1.64 21.14
C LEU A 717 -5.44 -2.82 20.42
N LEU A 718 -4.91 -3.78 21.17
CA LEU A 718 -4.27 -4.99 20.62
C LEU A 718 -5.27 -5.91 19.91
N THR A 719 -6.49 -6.06 20.45
CA THR A 719 -7.56 -6.82 19.79
C THR A 719 -7.96 -6.19 18.44
N PHE A 720 -7.86 -4.86 18.32
CA PHE A 720 -8.08 -4.15 17.06
C PHE A 720 -6.91 -4.30 16.06
N SER A 721 -5.67 -4.30 16.56
CA SER A 721 -4.44 -4.38 15.75
C SER A 721 -4.14 -5.79 15.21
N ARG A 722 -4.43 -6.82 16.01
CA ARG A 722 -4.05 -8.19 15.67
C ARG A 722 -5.09 -8.83 14.76
N LYS A 723 -4.67 -9.26 13.56
CA LYS A 723 -5.38 -10.25 12.72
C LYS A 723 -5.35 -11.63 13.39
N VAL A 724 -5.89 -11.76 14.61
CA VAL A 724 -6.15 -13.09 15.18
C VAL A 724 -7.30 -13.66 14.37
N ALA A 725 -7.02 -14.70 13.59
CA ALA A 725 -8.07 -15.42 12.88
C ALA A 725 -9.09 -15.91 13.91
N PRO A 726 -10.39 -15.57 13.76
CA PRO A 726 -11.40 -15.98 14.74
C PRO A 726 -11.48 -17.51 14.78
N SER A 727 -11.59 -18.08 15.98
CA SER A 727 -11.83 -19.52 16.13
C SER A 727 -13.31 -19.81 15.89
N LEU A 728 -13.74 -19.76 14.63
CA LEU A 728 -15.14 -19.96 14.24
C LEU A 728 -15.62 -21.38 14.59
N LYS A 729 -16.53 -21.49 15.56
CA LYS A 729 -17.19 -22.73 15.95
C LYS A 729 -18.72 -22.58 15.84
N PRO A 730 -19.49 -23.66 15.64
CA PRO A 730 -20.94 -23.62 15.77
C PRO A 730 -21.33 -23.13 17.18
N VAL A 731 -21.98 -21.97 17.27
CA VAL A 731 -22.42 -21.38 18.55
C VAL A 731 -23.90 -21.04 18.53
N ASP A 732 -24.52 -21.14 19.71
CA ASP A 732 -25.85 -20.63 19.99
C ASP A 732 -25.75 -19.22 20.57
N VAL A 733 -26.21 -18.23 19.80
CA VAL A 733 -26.18 -16.80 20.16
C VAL A 733 -27.03 -16.54 21.41
N ASN A 734 -28.15 -17.25 21.62
CA ASN A 734 -28.98 -17.07 22.80
C ASN A 734 -28.18 -17.39 24.07
N ARG A 735 -27.37 -18.45 24.06
CA ARG A 735 -26.54 -18.84 25.21
C ARG A 735 -25.52 -17.76 25.57
N ILE A 736 -24.92 -17.13 24.57
CA ILE A 736 -23.98 -16.01 24.76
C ILE A 736 -24.71 -14.81 25.39
N VAL A 737 -25.88 -14.43 24.85
CA VAL A 737 -26.68 -13.32 25.38
C VAL A 737 -27.11 -13.57 26.84
N VAL A 738 -27.51 -14.80 27.17
CA VAL A 738 -27.91 -15.18 28.54
C VAL A 738 -26.71 -15.12 29.50
N ASN A 739 -25.56 -15.67 29.12
CA ASN A 739 -24.35 -15.64 29.95
C ASN A 739 -23.89 -14.20 30.21
N LEU A 740 -23.96 -13.34 29.19
CA LEU A 740 -23.54 -11.94 29.30
C LEU A 740 -24.48 -11.11 30.18
N ARG A 741 -25.76 -11.51 30.29
CA ARG A 741 -26.75 -10.82 31.14
C ARG A 741 -26.27 -10.63 32.57
N GLU A 742 -25.65 -11.66 33.16
CA GLU A 742 -25.17 -11.59 34.55
C GLU A 742 -24.09 -10.51 34.74
N ILE A 743 -23.28 -10.29 33.71
CA ILE A 743 -22.22 -9.27 33.70
C ILE A 743 -22.85 -7.88 33.46
N LEU A 744 -23.81 -7.78 32.54
CA LEU A 744 -24.50 -6.52 32.24
C LEU A 744 -25.31 -6.01 33.44
N ASP A 745 -25.98 -6.89 34.20
CA ASP A 745 -26.71 -6.52 35.42
C ASP A 745 -25.80 -5.90 36.50
N ARG A 746 -24.50 -6.20 36.48
CA ARG A 746 -23.49 -5.62 37.39
C ARG A 746 -22.85 -4.35 36.85
N THR A 747 -22.82 -4.19 35.53
CA THR A 747 -22.07 -3.12 34.84
C THR A 747 -22.96 -1.93 34.45
N ILE A 748 -24.24 -2.19 34.18
CA ILE A 748 -25.25 -1.20 33.82
C ILE A 748 -25.98 -0.76 35.10
N PRO A 749 -26.17 0.55 35.33
CA PRO A 749 -26.92 1.06 36.47
C PRO A 749 -28.36 0.51 36.51
N LYS A 750 -28.89 0.24 37.72
CA LYS A 750 -30.25 -0.32 37.94
C LYS A 750 -31.41 0.51 37.36
N MET A 751 -31.15 1.76 36.99
CA MET A 751 -32.12 2.66 36.33
C MET A 751 -32.32 2.35 34.84
N ILE A 752 -31.51 1.46 34.26
CA ILE A 752 -31.70 0.95 32.90
C ILE A 752 -32.21 -0.49 33.00
N HIS A 753 -33.39 -0.76 32.44
CA HIS A 753 -33.99 -2.09 32.44
C HIS A 753 -33.52 -2.90 31.24
N ILE A 754 -32.88 -4.05 31.49
CA ILE A 754 -32.43 -4.97 30.44
C ILE A 754 -33.54 -5.97 30.12
N LYS A 755 -34.02 -5.98 28.88
CA LYS A 755 -35.09 -6.86 28.40
C LYS A 755 -34.56 -7.80 27.31
N LEU A 756 -34.65 -9.10 27.54
CA LEU A 756 -34.27 -10.13 26.57
C LEU A 756 -35.51 -10.70 25.88
N GLN A 757 -35.53 -10.68 24.55
CA GLN A 757 -36.59 -11.25 23.70
C GLN A 757 -35.95 -12.28 22.76
N LEU A 758 -35.75 -13.50 23.27
CA LEU A 758 -35.02 -14.53 22.56
C LEU A 758 -35.98 -15.56 21.94
N VAL A 759 -35.80 -15.88 20.65
CA VAL A 759 -36.56 -16.94 19.98
C VAL A 759 -35.99 -18.31 20.38
N GLY A 760 -36.87 -19.23 20.79
CA GLY A 760 -36.45 -20.55 21.32
C GLY A 760 -35.73 -21.45 20.30
N ASN A 761 -36.13 -21.40 19.02
CA ASN A 761 -35.51 -22.18 17.94
C ASN A 761 -34.61 -21.31 17.05
N LEU A 762 -33.65 -20.61 17.66
CA LEU A 762 -32.68 -19.81 16.91
C LEU A 762 -31.73 -20.73 16.14
N TRP A 763 -31.42 -20.40 14.88
CA TRP A 763 -30.38 -21.11 14.15
C TRP A 763 -29.01 -20.85 14.78
N ARG A 764 -28.07 -21.79 14.59
CA ARG A 764 -26.68 -21.60 15.01
C ARG A 764 -25.93 -20.77 13.96
N ILE A 765 -24.79 -20.22 14.36
CA ILE A 765 -23.86 -19.51 13.48
C ILE A 765 -22.43 -20.03 13.69
N HIS A 766 -21.57 -19.88 12.68
CA HIS A 766 -20.13 -20.03 12.89
C HIS A 766 -19.56 -18.76 13.53
N ALA A 767 -19.25 -18.80 14.82
CA ALA A 767 -18.64 -17.66 15.50
C ALA A 767 -17.70 -18.02 16.64
N ASP A 768 -16.84 -17.06 16.98
CA ASP A 768 -16.04 -17.04 18.19
C ASP A 768 -16.85 -16.41 19.32
N ALA A 769 -17.20 -17.21 20.33
CA ALA A 769 -18.05 -16.78 21.44
C ALA A 769 -17.48 -15.56 22.18
N SER A 770 -16.15 -15.49 22.37
CA SER A 770 -15.49 -14.40 23.09
C SER A 770 -15.59 -13.07 22.35
N GLN A 771 -15.43 -13.11 21.01
CA GLN A 771 -15.58 -11.92 20.18
C GLN A 771 -17.05 -11.48 20.10
N MET A 772 -18.00 -12.41 20.15
CA MET A 772 -19.43 -12.08 20.23
C MET A 772 -19.83 -11.43 21.54
N GLU A 773 -19.31 -11.90 22.67
CA GLU A 773 -19.45 -11.22 23.97
C GLU A 773 -18.91 -9.80 23.91
N GLN A 774 -17.78 -9.59 23.24
CA GLN A 774 -17.17 -8.28 23.08
C GLN A 774 -18.03 -7.32 22.23
N VAL A 775 -18.62 -7.80 21.13
CA VAL A 775 -19.58 -7.01 20.32
C VAL A 775 -20.76 -6.57 21.18
N LEU A 776 -21.39 -7.52 21.88
CA LEU A 776 -22.54 -7.25 22.73
C LEU A 776 -22.21 -6.27 23.87
N MET A 777 -21.06 -6.44 24.52
CA MET A 777 -20.59 -5.55 25.57
C MET A 777 -20.38 -4.12 25.06
N ASN A 778 -19.73 -3.95 23.90
CA ASN A 778 -19.49 -2.64 23.31
C ASN A 778 -20.79 -1.90 22.99
N LEU A 779 -21.77 -2.61 22.44
CA LEU A 779 -23.09 -2.03 22.13
C LEU A 779 -23.86 -1.69 23.41
N ALA A 780 -23.86 -2.58 24.41
CA ALA A 780 -24.54 -2.35 25.68
C ALA A 780 -23.95 -1.17 26.48
N LEU A 781 -22.62 -1.01 26.46
CA LEU A 781 -21.96 0.14 27.10
C LEU A 781 -22.26 1.46 26.39
N ASN A 782 -22.35 1.45 25.06
CA ASN A 782 -22.77 2.64 24.32
C ASN A 782 -24.23 3.00 24.58
N ALA A 783 -25.12 2.01 24.65
CA ALA A 783 -26.50 2.20 25.05
C ALA A 783 -26.62 2.80 26.47
N ARG A 784 -25.83 2.29 27.43
CA ARG A 784 -25.74 2.85 28.78
C ARG A 784 -25.37 4.33 28.75
N ASP A 785 -24.33 4.68 28.00
CA ASP A 785 -23.83 6.05 27.94
C ASP A 785 -24.82 7.00 27.24
N ALA A 786 -25.67 6.46 26.35
CA ALA A 786 -26.76 7.19 25.71
C ALA A 786 -28.00 7.40 26.61
N MET A 787 -28.07 6.70 27.75
CA MET A 787 -29.20 6.72 28.71
C MET A 787 -28.78 7.19 30.12
N PRO A 788 -28.23 8.42 30.29
CA PRO A 788 -27.76 8.90 31.59
C PRO A 788 -28.87 9.07 32.63
N GLU A 789 -30.13 9.26 32.20
CA GLU A 789 -31.30 9.39 33.09
C GLU A 789 -32.08 8.08 33.29
N GLY A 790 -31.58 6.97 32.75
CA GLY A 790 -32.26 5.67 32.72
C GLY A 790 -33.03 5.43 31.42
N GLY A 791 -33.58 4.22 31.27
CA GLY A 791 -34.24 3.78 30.03
C GLY A 791 -34.34 2.27 29.92
N GLU A 792 -34.53 1.77 28.69
CA GLU A 792 -34.60 0.33 28.41
C GLU A 792 -33.52 -0.07 27.40
N LEU A 793 -32.81 -1.17 27.70
CA LEU A 793 -31.92 -1.87 26.77
C LEU A 793 -32.59 -3.18 26.36
N ILE A 794 -32.93 -3.32 25.09
CA ILE A 794 -33.67 -4.45 24.56
C ILE A 794 -32.73 -5.26 23.65
N VAL A 795 -32.58 -6.56 23.94
CA VAL A 795 -31.84 -7.49 23.08
C VAL A 795 -32.81 -8.51 22.51
N GLU A 796 -32.87 -8.59 21.19
CA GLU A 796 -33.78 -9.46 20.46
C GLU A 796 -32.99 -10.41 19.55
N THR A 797 -33.39 -11.69 19.50
CA THR A 797 -32.87 -12.65 18.52
C THR A 797 -34.01 -13.18 17.65
N GLY A 798 -33.74 -13.49 16.39
CA GLY A 798 -34.71 -14.16 15.52
C GLY A 798 -34.10 -14.68 14.23
N ASN A 799 -34.79 -15.59 13.56
CA ASN A 799 -34.40 -16.10 12.26
C ASN A 799 -35.02 -15.24 11.16
N VAL A 800 -34.26 -14.92 10.11
CA VAL A 800 -34.77 -14.18 8.96
C VAL A 800 -34.20 -14.78 7.68
N SER A 801 -35.08 -15.04 6.71
CA SER A 801 -34.68 -15.43 5.35
C SER A 801 -34.78 -14.18 4.48
N LEU A 802 -33.65 -13.75 3.91
CA LEU A 802 -33.54 -12.53 3.13
C LEU A 802 -33.63 -12.85 1.63
N ASP A 803 -34.52 -12.15 0.93
CA ASP A 803 -34.79 -12.32 -0.50
C ASP A 803 -34.02 -11.31 -1.37
N GLU A 804 -34.15 -11.44 -2.69
CA GLU A 804 -33.50 -10.53 -3.65
C GLU A 804 -34.00 -9.07 -3.52
N ALA A 805 -35.21 -8.84 -2.98
CA ALA A 805 -35.74 -7.50 -2.76
C ALA A 805 -35.00 -6.78 -1.62
N TYR A 806 -34.61 -7.51 -0.57
CA TYR A 806 -33.78 -6.98 0.51
C TYR A 806 -32.35 -6.68 0.03
N HIS A 807 -31.78 -7.55 -0.83
CA HIS A 807 -30.48 -7.31 -1.48
C HIS A 807 -30.48 -6.04 -2.35
N ALA A 808 -31.61 -5.71 -3.00
CA ALA A 808 -31.72 -4.48 -3.80
C ALA A 808 -31.62 -3.19 -2.98
N VAL A 809 -31.99 -3.24 -1.68
CA VAL A 809 -31.89 -2.10 -0.75
C VAL A 809 -30.56 -2.12 0.02
N HIS A 810 -30.03 -3.31 0.29
CA HIS A 810 -28.77 -3.57 0.98
C HIS A 810 -27.85 -4.49 0.15
N PRO A 811 -27.17 -3.96 -0.89
CA PRO A 811 -26.39 -4.76 -1.83
C PRO A 811 -25.21 -5.51 -1.19
N GLU A 812 -24.84 -5.16 0.05
CA GLU A 812 -23.86 -5.87 0.84
C GLU A 812 -24.32 -7.25 1.35
N ILE A 813 -25.63 -7.50 1.50
CA ILE A 813 -26.15 -8.75 2.08
C ILE A 813 -26.56 -9.72 0.98
N THR A 814 -25.96 -10.90 0.93
CA THR A 814 -26.37 -11.94 -0.02
C THR A 814 -27.70 -12.58 0.40
N PRO A 815 -28.62 -12.89 -0.52
CA PRO A 815 -29.85 -13.63 -0.20
C PRO A 815 -29.54 -14.96 0.50
N GLY A 816 -30.31 -15.32 1.53
CA GLY A 816 -30.07 -16.52 2.32
C GLY A 816 -30.71 -16.50 3.71
N ASP A 817 -30.44 -17.55 4.50
CA ASP A 817 -30.90 -17.70 5.87
C ASP A 817 -29.93 -17.04 6.85
N TYR A 818 -30.44 -16.15 7.71
CA TYR A 818 -29.67 -15.40 8.67
C TYR A 818 -30.26 -15.49 10.08
N VAL A 819 -29.37 -15.45 11.06
CA VAL A 819 -29.68 -15.14 12.45
C VAL A 819 -29.58 -13.64 12.62
N ARG A 820 -30.70 -13.03 13.04
CA ARG A 820 -30.80 -11.62 13.40
C ARG A 820 -30.61 -11.46 14.91
N LEU A 821 -29.70 -10.58 15.28
CA LEU A 821 -29.47 -10.09 16.64
C LEU A 821 -29.67 -8.57 16.65
N SER A 822 -30.68 -8.08 17.37
CA SER A 822 -30.97 -6.65 17.51
C SER A 822 -30.66 -6.18 18.92
N ILE A 823 -29.99 -5.05 19.04
CA ILE A 823 -29.73 -4.34 20.30
C ILE A 823 -30.32 -2.94 20.17
N SER A 824 -31.31 -2.62 20.98
CA SER A 824 -32.03 -1.35 20.95
C SER A 824 -31.95 -0.63 22.29
N ASP A 825 -31.70 0.66 22.27
CA ASP A 825 -31.77 1.55 23.43
C ASP A 825 -32.81 2.65 23.26
N THR A 826 -33.26 3.22 24.37
CA THR A 826 -34.17 4.38 24.40
C THR A 826 -33.43 5.68 24.76
N GLY A 827 -32.15 5.78 24.38
CA GLY A 827 -31.30 6.92 24.72
C GLY A 827 -31.52 8.15 23.84
N HIS A 828 -30.59 9.10 23.91
CA HIS A 828 -30.71 10.37 23.18
C HIS A 828 -30.57 10.24 21.65
N GLY A 829 -30.17 9.08 21.12
CA GLY A 829 -30.01 8.84 19.69
C GLY A 829 -28.97 9.72 19.00
N MET A 830 -28.91 9.65 17.66
CA MET A 830 -27.90 10.32 16.82
C MET A 830 -28.52 10.91 15.55
N ASP A 831 -27.92 11.99 15.04
CA ASP A 831 -28.26 12.56 13.73
C ASP A 831 -27.58 11.78 12.57
N LYS A 832 -27.93 12.15 11.33
CA LYS A 832 -27.43 11.46 10.12
C LYS A 832 -25.92 11.62 9.92
N ASP A 833 -25.34 12.75 10.31
CA ASP A 833 -23.91 13.04 10.09
C ASP A 833 -23.04 12.24 11.06
N VAL A 834 -23.48 12.14 12.32
CA VAL A 834 -22.88 11.27 13.33
C VAL A 834 -23.00 9.81 12.90
N MET A 835 -24.20 9.37 12.47
CA MET A 835 -24.47 7.98 12.06
C MET A 835 -23.57 7.48 10.93
N GLN A 836 -23.14 8.36 10.01
CA GLN A 836 -22.22 8.00 8.93
C GLN A 836 -20.79 7.73 9.41
N ARG A 837 -20.42 8.24 10.59
CA ARG A 837 -19.05 8.22 11.12
C ARG A 837 -18.88 7.32 12.34
N ILE A 838 -19.95 6.74 12.88
CA ILE A 838 -19.91 5.95 14.13
C ILE A 838 -18.96 4.75 14.10
N PHE A 839 -18.68 4.21 12.91
CA PHE A 839 -17.76 3.09 12.72
C PHE A 839 -16.34 3.55 12.36
N ASP A 840 -16.09 4.87 12.24
CA ASP A 840 -14.75 5.40 12.03
C ASP A 840 -13.91 5.25 13.31
N PRO A 841 -12.68 4.72 13.23
CA PRO A 841 -11.79 4.63 14.39
C PRO A 841 -11.54 6.01 15.03
N PHE A 842 -11.54 6.05 16.36
CA PHE A 842 -11.35 7.25 17.19
C PHE A 842 -12.47 8.31 17.08
N PHE A 843 -13.51 8.08 16.28
CA PHE A 843 -14.65 8.97 16.25
C PHE A 843 -15.46 8.82 17.54
N THR A 844 -15.66 9.94 18.24
CA THR A 844 -16.50 9.98 19.43
C THR A 844 -17.22 11.31 19.55
N THR A 845 -18.48 11.26 20.01
CA THR A 845 -19.28 12.43 20.38
C THR A 845 -19.16 12.78 21.87
N LYS A 846 -18.38 12.00 22.63
CA LYS A 846 -18.16 12.19 24.07
C LYS A 846 -17.08 13.24 24.31
N ALA A 847 -17.13 13.92 25.45
CA ALA A 847 -16.08 14.87 25.85
C ALA A 847 -14.70 14.20 25.92
N ALA A 848 -13.64 14.97 25.69
CA ALA A 848 -12.25 14.48 25.70
C ALA A 848 -11.94 13.68 26.97
N GLY A 849 -11.45 12.45 26.81
CA GLY A 849 -11.13 11.52 27.90
C GLY A 849 -12.30 10.64 28.39
N LYS A 850 -13.54 10.81 27.90
CA LYS A 850 -14.70 9.97 28.27
C LYS A 850 -15.08 8.89 27.25
N GLY A 851 -14.44 8.86 26.08
CA GLY A 851 -14.69 7.85 25.05
C GLY A 851 -13.44 7.60 24.21
N SER A 852 -13.09 6.33 24.00
CA SER A 852 -11.97 5.94 23.14
C SER A 852 -12.28 6.05 21.64
N GLY A 853 -13.57 6.10 21.27
CA GLY A 853 -14.01 6.08 19.87
C GLY A 853 -13.71 4.78 19.13
N LEU A 854 -13.34 3.71 19.85
CA LEU A 854 -12.94 2.42 19.24
C LEU A 854 -13.99 1.32 19.35
N GLY A 855 -14.93 1.43 20.30
CA GLY A 855 -15.88 0.33 20.60
C GLY A 855 -16.77 -0.08 19.42
N LEU A 856 -17.34 0.88 18.68
CA LEU A 856 -18.18 0.60 17.52
C LEU A 856 -17.37 0.13 16.31
N ALA A 857 -16.18 0.70 16.09
CA ALA A 857 -15.25 0.24 15.06
C ALA A 857 -14.83 -1.23 15.29
N MET A 858 -14.58 -1.62 16.54
CA MET A 858 -14.31 -3.01 16.91
C MET A 858 -15.53 -3.90 16.67
N ALA A 859 -16.72 -3.45 17.07
CA ALA A 859 -17.94 -4.21 16.84
C ALA A 859 -18.17 -4.48 15.34
N TYR A 860 -17.95 -3.47 14.50
CA TYR A 860 -18.02 -3.59 13.04
C TYR A 860 -17.00 -4.60 12.49
N GLY A 861 -15.73 -4.49 12.91
CA GLY A 861 -14.66 -5.39 12.47
C GLY A 861 -14.91 -6.85 12.85
N ILE A 862 -15.32 -7.10 14.09
CA ILE A 862 -15.66 -8.44 14.57
C ILE A 862 -16.82 -9.02 13.76
N VAL A 863 -17.91 -8.27 13.60
CA VAL A 863 -19.08 -8.73 12.83
C VAL A 863 -18.67 -9.10 11.39
N LYS A 864 -17.79 -8.30 10.76
CA LYS A 864 -17.29 -8.58 9.41
C LYS A 864 -16.40 -9.81 9.34
N ASN A 865 -15.51 -10.03 10.31
CA ASN A 865 -14.68 -11.24 10.40
C ASN A 865 -15.52 -12.53 10.59
N HIS A 866 -16.77 -12.38 11.02
CA HIS A 866 -17.76 -13.44 11.19
C HIS A 866 -18.73 -13.55 10.00
N HIS A 867 -18.40 -12.94 8.86
CA HIS A 867 -19.25 -12.87 7.67
C HIS A 867 -20.63 -12.25 7.92
N GLY A 868 -20.73 -11.42 8.96
CA GLY A 868 -21.97 -10.74 9.34
C GLY A 868 -22.09 -9.32 8.79
N HIS A 869 -23.28 -8.77 8.95
CA HIS A 869 -23.63 -7.40 8.59
C HIS A 869 -24.19 -6.68 9.80
N ILE A 870 -23.83 -5.40 9.99
CA ILE A 870 -24.35 -4.55 11.06
C ILE A 870 -25.01 -3.32 10.43
N ILE A 871 -26.25 -3.06 10.82
CA ILE A 871 -27.08 -1.96 10.36
C ILE A 871 -27.42 -1.11 11.58
N CYS A 872 -27.25 0.21 11.48
CA CYS A 872 -27.59 1.15 12.54
C CYS A 872 -28.78 2.01 12.11
N GLN A 873 -29.78 2.11 12.98
CA GLN A 873 -30.93 3.00 12.85
C GLN A 873 -30.99 3.87 14.11
N SER A 874 -30.94 5.19 13.95
CA SER A 874 -31.02 6.12 15.08
C SER A 874 -31.70 7.41 14.67
N ARG A 875 -32.40 8.03 15.62
CA ARG A 875 -32.95 9.38 15.48
C ARG A 875 -32.76 10.14 16.79
N PRO A 876 -32.47 11.45 16.76
CA PRO A 876 -32.34 12.24 17.97
C PRO A 876 -33.60 12.15 18.84
N GLY A 877 -33.45 11.73 20.09
CA GLY A 877 -34.53 11.58 21.08
C GLY A 877 -35.35 10.29 21.01
N GLU A 878 -35.14 9.42 20.01
CA GLU A 878 -35.87 8.14 19.87
C GLU A 878 -35.01 6.91 20.20
N GLY A 879 -33.73 7.09 20.51
CA GLY A 879 -32.77 6.02 20.80
C GLY A 879 -32.06 5.46 19.57
N THR A 880 -31.34 4.36 19.77
CA THR A 880 -30.55 3.71 18.72
C THR A 880 -30.86 2.22 18.66
N ARG A 881 -30.92 1.68 17.44
CA ARG A 881 -31.08 0.25 17.16
C ARG A 881 -29.96 -0.22 16.26
N PHE A 882 -29.21 -1.21 16.73
CA PHE A 882 -28.24 -1.97 15.95
C PHE A 882 -28.83 -3.32 15.59
N GLU A 883 -28.93 -3.61 14.29
CA GLU A 883 -29.38 -4.89 13.75
C GLU A 883 -28.19 -5.61 13.14
N ILE A 884 -27.85 -6.78 13.68
CA ILE A 884 -26.72 -7.60 13.26
C ILE A 884 -27.26 -8.88 12.63
N LEU A 885 -26.77 -9.20 11.44
CA LEU A 885 -27.19 -10.36 10.65
C LEU A 885 -25.99 -11.29 10.45
N PHE A 886 -26.11 -12.53 10.87
CA PHE A 886 -25.10 -13.58 10.70
C PHE A 886 -25.64 -14.72 9.84
N PRO A 887 -24.86 -15.28 8.89
CA PRO A 887 -25.29 -16.43 8.11
C PRO A 887 -25.61 -17.62 9.02
N ALA A 888 -26.79 -18.22 8.84
CA ALA A 888 -27.24 -19.36 9.62
C ALA A 888 -26.60 -20.68 9.12
N ILE A 889 -26.35 -21.60 10.04
CA ILE A 889 -25.93 -22.98 9.73
C ILE A 889 -27.08 -23.97 9.97
N GLN A 890 -27.23 -24.93 9.05
CA GLN A 890 -28.26 -25.99 9.11
C GLN A 890 -27.77 -27.31 9.75
N GLU A 891 -26.74 -27.27 10.62
CA GLU A 891 -26.28 -28.47 11.33
C GLU A 891 -26.97 -28.63 12.69
N THR A 892 -27.92 -29.56 12.74
CA THR A 892 -28.48 -30.19 13.94
C THR A 892 -27.65 -31.42 14.31
N GLU A 893 -26.53 -31.23 15.00
CA GLU A 893 -26.02 -32.28 15.88
C GLU A 893 -26.26 -31.85 17.34
N GLU A 894 -27.11 -32.65 17.99
CA GLU A 894 -27.27 -32.72 19.44
C GLU A 894 -26.04 -33.45 20.01
N HIS A 895 -25.28 -32.84 20.92
CA HIS A 895 -24.68 -33.56 22.06
C HIS A 895 -24.27 -32.62 23.21
N GLU A 896 -24.73 -33.08 24.38
CA GLU A 896 -24.24 -33.06 25.76
C GLU A 896 -23.86 -31.77 26.51
N GLU A 897 -24.64 -31.57 27.58
CA GLU A 897 -24.39 -30.69 28.70
C GLU A 897 -23.13 -31.10 29.48
N GLU A 898 -22.05 -30.32 29.38
CA GLU A 898 -21.06 -30.28 30.46
C GLU A 898 -21.51 -29.30 31.54
N THR A 899 -21.98 -29.88 32.63
CA THR A 899 -22.31 -29.20 33.88
C THR A 899 -21.02 -28.74 34.57
N ALA A 900 -20.72 -27.45 34.51
CA ALA A 900 -19.63 -26.85 35.25
C ALA A 900 -19.97 -26.76 36.74
N ASN A 901 -19.67 -27.81 37.51
CA ASN A 901 -19.40 -27.69 38.93
C ASN A 901 -18.57 -28.87 39.49
N GLU A 902 -17.38 -29.12 38.92
CA GLU A 902 -16.39 -29.98 39.59
C GLU A 902 -15.46 -29.16 40.48
N GLN A 903 -15.33 -29.56 41.73
CA GLN A 903 -14.36 -29.00 42.67
C GLN A 903 -12.94 -29.17 42.11
N LEU A 904 -12.17 -28.07 42.07
CA LEU A 904 -10.76 -28.09 41.67
C LEU A 904 -9.98 -29.11 42.51
N ARG A 905 -9.55 -30.21 41.88
CA ARG A 905 -8.76 -31.27 42.53
C ARG A 905 -7.28 -30.89 42.52
N GLY A 906 -6.65 -31.00 43.68
CA GLY A 906 -5.19 -30.94 43.84
C GLY A 906 -4.53 -32.30 43.63
N GLY A 907 -3.23 -32.39 43.87
CA GLY A 907 -2.43 -33.61 43.69
C GLY A 907 -1.28 -33.73 44.69
N THR A 908 -0.46 -34.78 44.56
CA THR A 908 0.77 -34.99 45.37
C THR A 908 2.02 -35.19 44.49
N GLU A 909 1.86 -35.04 43.19
CA GLU A 909 2.88 -35.27 42.17
C GLU A 909 3.95 -34.16 42.17
N THR A 910 5.14 -34.50 41.68
CA THR A 910 6.26 -33.57 41.57
C THR A 910 6.23 -32.84 40.22
N ILE A 911 6.19 -31.51 40.25
CA ILE A 911 6.19 -30.62 39.08
C ILE A 911 7.51 -29.83 39.04
N LEU A 912 8.22 -29.88 37.91
CA LEU A 912 9.34 -28.98 37.64
C LEU A 912 8.84 -27.73 36.93
N LEU A 913 8.90 -26.58 37.61
CA LEU A 913 8.53 -25.27 37.09
C LEU A 913 9.77 -24.52 36.59
N VAL A 914 9.79 -24.20 35.30
CA VAL A 914 10.91 -23.54 34.62
C VAL A 914 10.43 -22.21 34.06
N ASP A 915 11.01 -21.12 34.57
CA ASP A 915 10.62 -19.74 34.27
C ASP A 915 11.77 -18.81 34.66
N ASP A 916 12.17 -17.87 33.81
CA ASP A 916 13.28 -16.95 34.08
C ASP A 916 12.89 -15.82 35.04
N GLU A 917 11.62 -15.42 35.02
CA GLU A 917 11.09 -14.40 35.91
C GLU A 917 10.89 -14.95 37.33
N GLU A 918 11.75 -14.50 38.26
CA GLU A 918 11.77 -14.97 39.65
C GLU A 918 10.40 -14.87 40.34
N TRP A 919 9.65 -13.80 40.08
CA TRP A 919 8.35 -13.58 40.71
C TRP A 919 7.24 -14.50 40.14
N ILE A 920 7.25 -14.81 38.84
CA ILE A 920 6.30 -15.75 38.22
C ILE A 920 6.56 -17.15 38.74
N ARG A 921 7.85 -17.53 38.80
CA ARG A 921 8.32 -18.79 39.36
C ARG A 921 7.89 -18.94 40.81
N ASP A 922 8.07 -17.92 41.64
CA ASP A 922 7.69 -17.92 43.05
C ASP A 922 6.18 -17.97 43.27
N SER A 923 5.41 -17.16 42.53
CA SER A 923 3.95 -17.10 42.64
C SER A 923 3.31 -18.43 42.21
N THR A 924 3.71 -18.96 41.06
CA THR A 924 3.20 -20.22 40.52
C THR A 924 3.60 -21.41 41.40
N SER A 925 4.81 -21.40 41.96
CA SER A 925 5.27 -22.43 42.90
C SER A 925 4.45 -22.45 44.19
N LYS A 926 4.21 -21.27 44.81
CA LYS A 926 3.36 -21.15 46.01
C LYS A 926 1.94 -21.65 45.75
N LEU A 927 1.40 -21.31 44.58
CA LEU A 927 0.06 -21.70 44.16
C LEU A 927 -0.08 -23.21 43.99
N LEU A 928 0.81 -23.85 43.23
CA LEU A 928 0.78 -25.30 43.02
C LEU A 928 0.99 -26.06 44.35
N ARG A 929 1.89 -25.58 45.22
CA ARG A 929 2.08 -26.16 46.57
C ARG A 929 0.84 -26.06 47.45
N ALA A 930 0.06 -24.98 47.33
CA ALA A 930 -1.19 -24.82 48.07
C ALA A 930 -2.26 -25.87 47.69
N TYR A 931 -2.14 -26.48 46.51
CA TYR A 931 -2.99 -27.58 46.03
C TYR A 931 -2.32 -28.96 46.15
N GLY A 932 -1.26 -29.07 46.97
CA GLY A 932 -0.66 -30.34 47.38
C GLY A 932 0.54 -30.82 46.55
N TYR A 933 0.83 -30.18 45.41
CA TYR A 933 1.93 -30.58 44.53
C TYR A 933 3.31 -30.29 45.15
N HIS A 934 4.29 -31.14 44.83
CA HIS A 934 5.68 -30.88 45.14
C HIS A 934 6.34 -30.13 43.98
N VAL A 935 6.75 -28.88 44.20
CA VAL A 935 7.26 -28.02 43.11
C VAL A 935 8.76 -27.81 43.23
N LEU A 936 9.49 -28.24 42.21
CA LEU A 936 10.89 -27.91 41.95
C LEU A 936 10.95 -26.71 41.01
N THR A 937 11.94 -25.85 41.15
CA THR A 937 12.06 -24.62 40.35
C THR A 937 13.39 -24.55 39.62
N ALA A 938 13.40 -24.03 38.39
CA ALA A 938 14.60 -23.73 37.61
C ALA A 938 14.47 -22.35 36.93
N PRO A 939 15.53 -21.52 36.93
CA PRO A 939 15.50 -20.20 36.32
C PRO A 939 15.79 -20.17 34.81
N ASP A 940 16.29 -21.25 34.24
CA ASP A 940 16.67 -21.32 32.83
C ASP A 940 16.62 -22.77 32.34
N GLY A 941 16.78 -22.96 31.02
CA GLY A 941 16.72 -24.28 30.39
C GLY A 941 17.87 -25.20 30.81
N GLU A 942 19.07 -24.64 31.00
CA GLU A 942 20.26 -25.35 31.45
C GLU A 942 20.05 -25.95 32.86
N SER A 943 19.62 -25.13 33.81
CA SER A 943 19.30 -25.55 35.18
C SER A 943 18.12 -26.53 35.23
N ALA A 944 17.16 -26.40 34.30
CA ALA A 944 16.06 -27.33 34.19
C ALA A 944 16.53 -28.73 33.78
N LEU A 945 17.43 -28.83 32.80
CA LEU A 945 18.02 -30.10 32.36
C LEU A 945 18.90 -30.71 33.47
N GLU A 946 19.69 -29.91 34.18
CA GLU A 946 20.48 -30.40 35.32
C GLU A 946 19.60 -30.98 36.42
N ARG A 947 18.53 -30.28 36.81
CA ARG A 947 17.58 -30.76 37.82
C ARG A 947 16.79 -31.96 37.36
N PHE A 948 16.42 -32.00 36.08
CA PHE A 948 15.73 -33.14 35.49
C PHE A 948 16.60 -34.39 35.47
N ALA A 949 17.91 -34.26 35.27
CA ALA A 949 18.85 -35.37 35.33
C ALA A 949 19.18 -35.81 36.77
N ALA A 950 19.18 -34.89 37.73
CA ALA A 950 19.53 -35.16 39.12
C ALA A 950 18.39 -35.82 39.93
N GLU A 951 17.13 -35.47 39.64
CA GLU A 951 15.96 -35.92 40.38
C GLU A 951 15.23 -37.05 39.65
N LYS A 952 14.96 -38.17 40.33
CA LYS A 952 14.44 -39.39 39.69
C LYS A 952 12.92 -39.45 39.53
N GLU A 953 12.16 -38.53 40.12
CA GLU A 953 10.68 -38.57 40.12
C GLU A 953 10.06 -37.20 39.80
N ILE A 954 10.18 -36.76 38.54
CA ILE A 954 9.46 -35.59 38.00
C ILE A 954 8.29 -36.10 37.16
N HIS A 955 7.07 -35.75 37.55
CA HIS A 955 5.83 -36.25 36.92
C HIS A 955 5.32 -35.31 35.83
N LEU A 956 5.71 -34.03 35.89
CA LEU A 956 5.30 -33.00 34.94
C LEU A 956 6.35 -31.88 34.91
N VAL A 957 6.63 -31.36 33.72
CA VAL A 957 7.42 -30.14 33.54
C VAL A 957 6.50 -29.03 33.04
N LEU A 958 6.49 -27.89 33.73
CA LEU A 958 5.85 -26.66 33.30
C LEU A 958 6.94 -25.70 32.83
N LEU A 959 7.02 -25.45 31.52
CA LEU A 959 8.16 -24.82 30.86
C LEU A 959 7.76 -23.53 30.16
N ASP A 960 8.42 -22.41 30.48
CA ASP A 960 8.35 -21.20 29.64
C ASP A 960 9.17 -21.40 28.35
N LEU A 961 8.67 -20.89 27.21
CA LEU A 961 9.41 -20.86 25.95
C LEU A 961 10.38 -19.67 25.86
N MET A 962 10.02 -18.55 26.49
CA MET A 962 10.71 -17.27 26.32
C MET A 962 11.66 -17.03 27.48
N MET A 963 12.77 -17.78 27.51
CA MET A 963 13.83 -17.62 28.51
C MET A 963 15.16 -17.32 27.83
N PRO A 964 16.05 -16.51 28.43
CA PRO A 964 17.43 -16.31 27.96
C PRO A 964 18.26 -17.60 28.09
N GLY A 965 19.41 -17.67 27.41
CA GLY A 965 20.27 -18.87 27.38
C GLY A 965 19.87 -19.85 26.27
N MET A 966 19.85 -21.16 26.58
CA MET A 966 19.42 -22.22 25.66
C MET A 966 17.98 -22.02 25.13
N GLY A 967 17.14 -21.26 25.87
CA GLY A 967 15.76 -20.99 25.50
C GLY A 967 14.82 -22.19 25.71
N GLY A 968 13.54 -21.92 25.90
CA GLY A 968 12.59 -22.97 26.29
C GLY A 968 12.25 -23.96 25.18
N ARG A 969 12.34 -23.54 23.90
CA ARG A 969 12.15 -24.47 22.76
C ARG A 969 13.26 -25.54 22.70
N GLU A 970 14.53 -25.15 22.82
CA GLU A 970 15.62 -26.13 22.81
C GLU A 970 15.59 -26.98 24.08
N CYS A 971 15.25 -26.40 25.23
CA CYS A 971 15.03 -27.15 26.47
C CYS A 971 13.95 -28.24 26.32
N LEU A 972 12.82 -27.94 25.66
CA LEU A 972 11.75 -28.91 25.39
C LEU A 972 12.27 -30.09 24.57
N VAL A 973 13.01 -29.81 23.49
CA VAL A 973 13.58 -30.85 22.62
C VAL A 973 14.53 -31.75 23.41
N ARG A 974 15.45 -31.16 24.20
CA ARG A 974 16.42 -31.92 25.00
C ARG A 974 15.78 -32.76 26.11
N LEU A 975 14.70 -32.27 26.73
CA LEU A 975 13.92 -33.04 27.71
C LEU A 975 13.28 -34.28 27.05
N LEU A 976 12.67 -34.11 25.88
CA LEU A 976 12.03 -35.20 25.14
C LEU A 976 13.03 -36.18 24.51
N GLU A 977 14.23 -35.72 24.12
CA GLU A 977 15.33 -36.60 23.70
C GLU A 977 15.86 -37.45 24.86
N SER A 978 15.85 -36.90 26.08
CA SER A 978 16.32 -37.60 27.27
C SER A 978 15.31 -38.63 27.78
N ASP A 979 14.03 -38.26 27.81
CA ASP A 979 12.91 -39.18 28.08
C ASP A 979 11.65 -38.77 27.27
N PRO A 980 11.32 -39.53 26.20
CA PRO A 980 10.14 -39.27 25.38
C PRO A 980 8.79 -39.39 26.11
N GLN A 981 8.75 -40.01 27.30
CA GLN A 981 7.52 -40.12 28.10
C GLN A 981 7.30 -38.92 29.02
N THR A 982 8.25 -37.98 29.09
CA THR A 982 8.12 -36.78 29.91
C THR A 982 6.88 -35.98 29.54
N ARG A 983 6.06 -35.68 30.56
CA ARG A 983 4.87 -34.84 30.39
C ARG A 983 5.28 -33.38 30.49
N VAL A 984 5.32 -32.69 29.36
CA VAL A 984 5.67 -31.26 29.32
C VAL A 984 4.43 -30.42 28.97
N ILE A 985 4.11 -29.47 29.84
CA ILE A 985 3.16 -28.39 29.58
C ILE A 985 3.97 -27.14 29.29
N VAL A 986 3.67 -26.51 28.16
CA VAL A 986 4.34 -25.29 27.77
C VAL A 986 3.52 -24.08 28.18
N ALA A 987 4.12 -23.16 28.93
CA ALA A 987 3.52 -21.89 29.29
C ALA A 987 4.06 -20.79 28.35
N SER A 988 3.20 -20.22 27.50
CA SER A 988 3.64 -19.28 26.45
C SER A 988 3.00 -17.89 26.59
N GLY A 989 3.80 -16.85 26.40
CA GLY A 989 3.32 -15.47 26.23
C GLY A 989 2.93 -15.19 24.77
N PHE A 990 1.85 -14.41 24.56
CA PHE A 990 1.29 -14.12 23.24
C PHE A 990 2.27 -13.41 22.27
N THR A 991 3.02 -14.18 21.46
CA THR A 991 3.82 -13.69 20.33
C THR A 991 3.60 -14.51 19.05
N THR A 992 3.91 -13.91 17.90
CA THR A 992 3.51 -14.27 16.53
C THR A 992 4.24 -15.46 15.89
N HIS A 993 5.11 -16.17 16.63
CA HIS A 993 5.95 -17.24 16.07
C HIS A 993 5.69 -18.64 16.64
N ASP A 994 4.75 -18.77 17.57
CA ASP A 994 4.36 -20.03 18.15
C ASP A 994 2.83 -20.20 18.13
N SER A 995 2.31 -20.75 17.04
CA SER A 995 0.95 -21.29 17.05
C SER A 995 0.90 -22.39 18.13
N SER A 996 -0.19 -22.51 18.89
CA SER A 996 -0.36 -23.64 19.82
C SER A 996 -0.22 -25.00 19.11
N GLN A 997 -0.45 -25.05 17.80
CA GLN A 997 -0.18 -26.22 16.92
C GLN A 997 1.32 -26.48 16.68
N ASP A 998 2.17 -25.46 16.60
CA ASP A 998 3.61 -25.61 16.40
C ASP A 998 4.29 -26.16 17.68
N ILE A 999 3.75 -25.81 18.85
CA ILE A 999 4.24 -26.31 20.15
C ILE A 999 3.82 -27.77 20.38
N LEU A 1000 2.60 -28.15 20.00
CA LEU A 1000 2.13 -29.54 20.11
C LEU A 1000 2.87 -30.47 19.13
N THR A 1001 3.26 -29.96 17.95
CA THR A 1001 4.07 -30.74 16.98
C THR A 1001 5.52 -30.96 17.44
N LEU A 1002 6.03 -30.13 18.36
CA LEU A 1002 7.32 -30.31 19.03
C LEU A 1002 7.31 -31.35 20.16
N GLY A 1003 6.15 -31.96 20.47
CA GLY A 1003 6.03 -33.06 21.44
C GLY A 1003 5.56 -32.66 22.85
N ALA A 1004 5.15 -31.41 23.07
CA ALA A 1004 4.48 -31.00 24.31
C ALA A 1004 3.10 -31.67 24.45
N ARG A 1005 2.69 -31.99 25.68
CA ARG A 1005 1.39 -32.64 25.95
C ARG A 1005 0.23 -31.65 26.00
N ALA A 1006 0.48 -30.42 26.43
CA ALA A 1006 -0.49 -29.34 26.42
C ALA A 1006 0.22 -27.98 26.45
N SER A 1007 -0.55 -26.91 26.21
CA SER A 1007 -0.08 -25.53 26.31
C SER A 1007 -1.02 -24.70 27.17
N VAL A 1008 -0.46 -23.80 27.98
CA VAL A 1008 -1.21 -22.87 28.83
C VAL A 1008 -0.80 -21.43 28.48
N PRO A 1009 -1.75 -20.53 28.16
CA PRO A 1009 -1.42 -19.15 27.81
C PRO A 1009 -1.06 -18.33 29.06
N LYS A 1010 0.05 -17.59 29.02
CA LYS A 1010 0.39 -16.58 30.03
C LYS A 1010 -0.25 -15.22 29.68
N PRO A 1011 -0.90 -14.53 30.64
CA PRO A 1011 -1.16 -14.94 32.02
C PRO A 1011 -2.32 -15.95 32.11
N PHE A 1012 -2.14 -17.01 32.89
CA PHE A 1012 -3.17 -18.04 33.11
C PHE A 1012 -3.94 -17.81 34.40
N GLN A 1013 -5.23 -18.17 34.39
CA GLN A 1013 -6.04 -18.20 35.61
C GLN A 1013 -5.77 -19.48 36.40
N LEU A 1014 -5.79 -19.40 37.74
CA LEU A 1014 -5.60 -20.52 38.68
C LEU A 1014 -6.37 -21.78 38.27
N ARG A 1015 -7.65 -21.63 37.93
CA ARG A 1015 -8.53 -22.73 37.55
C ARG A 1015 -8.06 -23.43 36.27
N GLN A 1016 -7.64 -22.63 35.29
CA GLN A 1016 -7.20 -23.12 33.99
C GLN A 1016 -5.87 -23.87 34.11
N LEU A 1017 -4.90 -23.37 34.89
CA LEU A 1017 -3.64 -24.06 35.11
C LEU A 1017 -3.87 -25.43 35.79
N LEU A 1018 -4.65 -25.46 36.88
CA LEU A 1018 -4.91 -26.70 37.62
C LEU A 1018 -5.66 -27.74 36.78
N GLN A 1019 -6.60 -27.28 35.94
CA GLN A 1019 -7.33 -28.17 35.03
C GLN A 1019 -6.38 -28.83 34.03
N VAL A 1020 -5.54 -28.06 33.33
CA VAL A 1020 -4.60 -28.61 32.34
C VAL A 1020 -3.55 -29.50 33.02
N VAL A 1021 -3.09 -29.13 34.22
CA VAL A 1021 -2.18 -29.98 35.02
C VAL A 1021 -2.83 -31.31 35.36
N ARG A 1022 -4.11 -31.35 35.77
CA ARG A 1022 -4.81 -32.61 36.02
C ARG A 1022 -5.06 -33.40 34.75
N GLU A 1023 -5.56 -32.77 33.69
CA GLU A 1023 -5.80 -33.41 32.39
C GLU A 1023 -4.53 -34.14 31.90
N VAL A 1024 -3.36 -33.50 31.99
CA VAL A 1024 -2.08 -34.10 31.57
C VAL A 1024 -1.59 -35.18 32.53
N LEU A 1025 -1.81 -35.03 33.83
CA LEU A 1025 -1.41 -36.03 34.82
C LEU A 1025 -2.33 -37.27 34.82
N ASP A 1026 -3.61 -37.10 34.51
CA ASP A 1026 -4.66 -38.13 34.53
C ASP A 1026 -4.86 -38.85 33.18
N ALA A 1027 -4.31 -38.34 32.08
CA ALA A 1027 -4.53 -38.86 30.73
C ALA A 1027 -4.09 -40.32 30.49
N ASP A 1028 -3.39 -40.97 31.42
CA ASP A 1028 -3.00 -42.39 31.34
C ASP A 1028 -3.56 -43.25 32.49
N GLY A 1029 -4.71 -42.87 33.06
CA GLY A 1029 -5.49 -43.65 34.03
C GLY A 1029 -6.47 -44.63 33.39
#